data_AF-A0A7I4XUK0-F1
#
_entry.id   AF-A0A7I4XUK0-F1
#
_cell.length_a   1.000
_cell.length_b   1.000
_cell.length_c   1.000
_cell.angle_alpha   90.00
_cell.angle_beta   90.00
_cell.angle_gamma   90.00
#
_symmetry.space_group_name_H-M   'P 1'
#
loop_
_entity.id
_entity.type
_entity.pdbx_description
1 polymer ?
#
loop_
_entity_poly.entity_id
_entity_poly.type
_entity_poly.pdbx_seq_one_letter_code
_entity_poly.pdbx_strand_id
1 'polypeptide(L)'
;MLVAFLVAAFIVYVPTTTAECDLIEEAITLQCISPLVEYANADRYVLHPPLSEIDQMCHQFKEYKRCTTGIQPDCRRSRAPNVERMYEGMCEENFLRLVREELLCLTQLERDTKLRECFVNRTNTLRDEDPGHPSAGNLTYSSYECLITQTYIDCLLESNYKTCKEAVKLEMAMLSLLAYRNGSHCVLNTATPKKRPEPEKQLEQCDKRGNCKCRLNGYYYDKEKRKCIDVDECVTAESGCSQKCVNHPGSYECTCDPGYYRLASNNKTCIRNDKDPMWLFFAHGQSIWNISLSGGSFELQKAGLQKTAVLDVDIMERRIFYADVGSNSIERLDLDGTFPQTVQKYDVDGLEGIAVDWIGRNLYSLRKADVIVQTLTGKYRRALYKGVMRLPRAIAVHPARGLMFVTDWSSTAFIAAATMDGSSFKKIITERITWPNAVTVDIYADKIYWADAYNDVIEVAALDGSGRRTIISDSGTVPHVFALTVADDLLYWSDWTYRGLLRADKLSGDNVTVVAQTALLPYGLKIFHPSVQPHFPSLCDTLGCSQLCLLGPNRTAKCGCGEGYELHKNGNNCTSNCDSNHIECGGTEAKCVSMLYLCDGISHCQSHADETNCREFPPPNDDSSSPIIAPEWLLWKNFLTPSSHLELSRMSLILFVFQLTFPSLTCVASEFVDLFLANLSLR
;
A
#
# COMPACT_ATOMS: atom_id res chain seq x y z
N MET A 1 70.31 -11.42 -3.50
CA MET A 1 68.88 -11.85 -3.48
C MET A 1 68.55 -12.26 -2.04
N LEU A 2 68.31 -11.35 -1.10
CA LEU A 2 67.42 -10.16 -1.11
C LEU A 2 65.92 -10.49 -0.97
N VAL A 3 65.58 -11.52 -0.18
CA VAL A 3 64.30 -11.63 0.58
C VAL A 3 64.47 -12.32 1.95
N ALA A 4 65.52 -13.13 2.17
CA ALA A 4 65.68 -13.85 3.44
C ALA A 4 66.32 -13.04 4.59
N PHE A 5 66.58 -11.74 4.43
CA PHE A 5 67.37 -10.94 5.40
C PHE A 5 66.76 -9.57 5.79
N LEU A 6 65.48 -9.33 5.49
CA LEU A 6 64.77 -8.12 5.94
C LEU A 6 63.40 -8.47 6.52
N VAL A 7 63.36 -9.05 7.72
CA VAL A 7 62.66 -8.51 8.90
C VAL A 7 62.99 -9.43 10.08
N ALA A 8 64.20 -9.26 10.62
CA ALA A 8 64.48 -9.51 12.03
C ALA A 8 64.71 -8.13 12.66
N ALA A 9 63.62 -7.47 13.08
CA ALA A 9 63.67 -6.31 13.97
C ALA A 9 62.25 -6.01 14.44
N PHE A 10 61.90 -6.47 15.63
CA PHE A 10 61.05 -5.85 16.67
C PHE A 10 60.37 -6.94 17.50
N ILE A 11 61.17 -7.55 18.39
CA ILE A 11 60.65 -8.04 19.66
C ILE A 11 60.53 -6.78 20.54
N VAL A 12 59.31 -6.36 20.86
CA VAL A 12 59.01 -5.63 22.10
C VAL A 12 57.78 -6.28 22.72
N TYR A 13 58.04 -6.89 23.87
CA TYR A 13 57.11 -7.26 24.92
C TYR A 13 55.94 -6.25 25.08
N VAL A 14 54.71 -6.75 25.00
CA VAL A 14 53.54 -6.18 25.68
C VAL A 14 52.76 -7.37 26.26
N PRO A 15 52.36 -7.34 27.55
CA PRO A 15 52.03 -8.52 28.32
C PRO A 15 50.67 -9.14 27.94
N THR A 16 50.64 -10.47 27.91
CA THR A 16 49.41 -11.28 27.96
C THR A 16 48.72 -11.08 29.31
N THR A 17 47.57 -10.39 29.36
CA THR A 17 46.50 -10.64 30.34
C THR A 17 45.16 -10.09 29.85
N THR A 18 44.63 -10.69 28.79
CA THR A 18 43.18 -10.93 28.73
C THR A 18 43.07 -12.40 28.42
N ALA A 19 42.67 -13.21 29.40
CA ALA A 19 42.34 -14.60 29.13
C ALA A 19 41.27 -14.59 28.03
N GLU A 20 41.65 -15.00 26.81
CA GLU A 20 40.70 -15.19 25.73
C GLU A 20 39.75 -16.30 26.18
N CYS A 21 38.50 -15.95 26.41
CA CYS A 21 37.43 -16.90 26.66
C CYS A 21 37.41 -17.99 25.59
N ASP A 22 37.25 -19.25 26.00
CA ASP A 22 36.94 -20.32 25.06
C ASP A 22 35.54 -20.07 24.46
N LEU A 23 35.39 -20.20 23.14
CA LEU A 23 34.14 -20.04 22.39
C LEU A 23 32.97 -20.85 22.99
N ILE A 24 33.27 -21.99 23.63
CA ILE A 24 32.27 -22.82 24.32
C ILE A 24 31.78 -22.14 25.61
N GLU A 25 32.69 -21.58 26.41
CA GLU A 25 32.34 -20.84 27.62
C GLU A 25 31.53 -19.57 27.29
N GLU A 26 31.86 -18.93 26.17
CA GLU A 26 31.10 -17.78 25.64
C GLU A 26 29.68 -18.18 25.23
N ALA A 27 29.52 -19.27 24.49
CA ALA A 27 28.22 -19.76 24.04
C ALA A 27 27.31 -20.15 25.22
N ILE A 28 27.86 -20.82 26.23
CA ILE A 28 27.12 -21.18 27.45
C ILE A 28 26.71 -19.92 28.23
N THR A 29 27.62 -18.95 28.39
CA THR A 29 27.32 -17.69 29.08
C THR A 29 26.19 -16.91 28.39
N LEU A 30 26.21 -16.85 27.05
CA LEU A 30 25.16 -16.20 26.26
C LEU A 30 23.80 -16.91 26.36
N GLN A 31 23.80 -18.24 26.39
CA GLN A 31 22.56 -19.00 26.56
C GLN A 31 21.97 -18.84 27.97
N CYS A 32 22.83 -18.87 29.00
CA CYS A 32 22.43 -18.74 30.40
C CYS A 32 21.92 -17.32 30.75
N ILE A 33 22.41 -16.28 30.07
CA ILE A 33 22.03 -14.89 30.35
C ILE A 33 20.74 -14.46 29.63
N SER A 34 20.31 -15.19 28.60
CA SER A 34 19.12 -14.88 27.78
C SER A 34 17.87 -14.51 28.59
N PRO A 35 17.50 -15.23 29.68
CA PRO A 35 16.31 -14.89 30.48
C PRO A 35 16.44 -13.57 31.24
N LEU A 36 17.66 -13.14 31.57
CA LEU A 36 17.95 -11.86 32.23
C LEU A 36 18.04 -10.70 31.23
N VAL A 37 18.25 -11.00 29.94
CA VAL A 37 18.41 -10.03 28.84
C VAL A 37 17.12 -9.80 28.06
N GLU A 38 16.18 -10.76 28.04
CA GLU A 38 14.82 -10.55 27.50
C GLU A 38 14.15 -9.31 28.10
N TYR A 39 14.43 -9.03 29.38
CA TYR A 39 13.94 -7.83 30.08
C TYR A 39 14.61 -6.53 29.59
N ALA A 40 15.88 -6.57 29.19
CA ALA A 40 16.60 -5.41 28.66
C ALA A 40 16.15 -5.04 27.22
N ASN A 41 15.43 -5.93 26.54
CA ASN A 41 14.88 -5.72 25.20
C ASN A 41 13.38 -5.30 25.23
N ALA A 42 12.73 -5.32 26.39
CA ALA A 42 11.39 -4.78 26.57
C ALA A 42 11.46 -3.26 26.82
N ASP A 43 10.98 -2.48 25.85
CA ASP A 43 10.88 -1.01 25.85
C ASP A 43 12.15 -0.22 26.19
N ARG A 44 12.73 0.45 25.18
CA ARG A 44 13.98 1.25 25.23
C ARG A 44 13.94 2.49 26.16
N TYR A 45 13.00 2.59 27.09
CA TYR A 45 12.74 3.79 27.89
C TYR A 45 12.71 3.56 29.41
N VAL A 46 12.99 2.35 29.89
CA VAL A 46 13.02 2.08 31.34
C VAL A 46 14.46 1.85 31.79
N LEU A 47 14.98 2.73 32.66
CA LEU A 47 16.36 2.66 33.15
C LEU A 47 16.65 1.43 34.04
N HIS A 48 15.60 0.82 34.60
CA HIS A 48 15.68 -0.38 35.43
C HIS A 48 14.34 -1.14 35.37
N PRO A 49 14.30 -2.43 35.77
CA PRO A 49 13.06 -3.20 35.77
C PRO A 49 12.04 -2.72 36.82
N PRO A 50 10.75 -3.05 36.66
CA PRO A 50 9.70 -2.87 37.67
C PRO A 50 10.14 -3.39 39.04
N LEU A 51 10.08 -2.55 40.07
CA LEU A 51 10.45 -2.99 41.42
C LEU A 51 9.50 -4.06 41.97
N SER A 52 8.28 -4.15 41.42
CA SER A 52 7.33 -5.22 41.78
C SER A 52 7.74 -6.61 41.29
N GLU A 53 8.67 -6.71 40.34
CA GLU A 53 9.08 -7.99 39.74
C GLU A 53 10.43 -8.51 40.25
N ILE A 54 11.05 -7.81 41.21
CA ILE A 54 12.37 -8.12 41.75
C ILE A 54 12.49 -9.56 42.26
N ASP A 55 11.46 -10.10 42.92
CA ASP A 55 11.50 -11.48 43.44
C ASP A 55 11.63 -12.51 42.30
N GLN A 56 10.93 -12.31 41.18
CA GLN A 56 11.03 -13.17 39.99
C GLN A 56 12.40 -13.05 39.33
N MET A 57 12.94 -11.83 39.26
CA MET A 57 14.24 -11.58 38.66
C MET A 57 15.39 -12.13 39.51
N CYS A 58 15.30 -12.03 40.83
CA CYS A 58 16.27 -12.64 41.74
C CYS A 58 16.25 -14.17 41.69
N HIS A 59 15.11 -14.77 41.37
CA HIS A 59 15.03 -16.20 41.06
C HIS A 59 15.81 -16.53 39.77
N GLN A 60 15.56 -15.79 38.68
CA GLN A 60 16.28 -15.95 37.42
C GLN A 60 17.79 -15.71 37.57
N PHE A 61 18.20 -14.77 38.42
CA PHE A 61 19.60 -14.51 38.70
C PHE A 61 20.28 -15.67 39.44
N LYS A 62 19.58 -16.31 40.37
CA LYS A 62 20.08 -17.54 41.03
C LYS A 62 20.24 -18.68 40.02
N GLU A 63 19.32 -18.81 39.06
CA GLU A 63 19.43 -19.80 37.98
C GLU A 63 20.61 -19.48 37.04
N TYR A 64 20.82 -18.21 36.69
CA TYR A 64 21.99 -17.78 35.93
C TYR A 64 23.31 -18.10 36.66
N LYS A 65 23.41 -17.85 37.98
CA LYS A 65 24.60 -18.22 38.77
C LYS A 65 24.83 -19.73 38.78
N ARG A 66 23.76 -20.53 38.76
CA ARG A 66 23.82 -21.99 38.69
C ARG A 66 24.18 -22.50 37.29
N CYS A 67 23.71 -21.83 36.24
CA CYS A 67 23.99 -22.15 34.85
C CYS A 67 25.44 -21.84 34.47
N THR A 68 26.01 -20.78 35.05
CA THR A 68 27.39 -20.34 34.79
C THR A 68 28.42 -20.89 35.80
N THR A 69 28.07 -21.93 36.56
CA THR A 69 28.95 -22.54 37.55
C THR A 69 30.12 -23.22 36.86
N GLY A 70 31.36 -22.81 37.17
CA GLY A 70 32.59 -23.39 36.60
C GLY A 70 33.22 -22.59 35.45
N ILE A 71 32.55 -21.53 34.95
CA ILE A 71 33.11 -20.61 33.95
C ILE A 71 33.98 -19.55 34.63
N GLN A 72 35.08 -19.14 34.00
CA GLN A 72 35.96 -18.12 34.56
C GLN A 72 35.22 -16.78 34.80
N PRO A 73 35.41 -16.13 35.98
CA PRO A 73 34.72 -14.86 36.31
C PRO A 73 34.96 -13.75 35.29
N ASP A 74 36.18 -13.66 34.74
CA ASP A 74 36.54 -12.65 33.75
C ASP A 74 35.79 -12.87 32.44
N CYS A 75 35.52 -14.14 32.10
CA CYS A 75 34.75 -14.49 30.92
C CYS A 75 33.24 -14.21 31.08
N ARG A 76 32.69 -14.52 32.25
CA ARG A 76 31.29 -14.17 32.58
C ARG A 76 31.06 -12.66 32.59
N ARG A 77 32.01 -11.91 33.13
CA ARG A 77 31.95 -10.44 33.23
C ARG A 77 32.25 -9.74 31.90
N SER A 78 32.97 -10.32 30.96
CA SER A 78 33.28 -9.64 29.69
C SER A 78 32.02 -9.45 28.81
N ARG A 79 31.12 -10.44 28.80
CA ARG A 79 29.91 -10.42 27.95
C ARG A 79 28.72 -9.68 28.57
N ALA A 80 28.67 -9.59 29.90
CA ALA A 80 27.68 -8.77 30.60
C ALA A 80 28.24 -8.17 31.91
N PRO A 81 29.20 -7.21 31.81
CA PRO A 81 29.99 -6.69 32.95
C PRO A 81 29.18 -6.04 34.07
N ASN A 82 27.93 -5.84 33.76
CA ASN A 82 26.97 -4.98 34.39
C ASN A 82 25.89 -5.81 35.11
N VAL A 83 25.43 -6.89 34.49
CA VAL A 83 24.30 -7.71 34.96
C VAL A 83 24.59 -8.31 36.33
N GLU A 84 25.72 -9.02 36.51
CA GLU A 84 26.03 -9.68 37.77
C GLU A 84 26.10 -8.74 38.97
N ARG A 85 26.77 -7.59 38.85
CA ARG A 85 26.90 -6.61 39.95
C ARG A 85 25.57 -5.95 40.31
N MET A 86 24.70 -5.74 39.32
CA MET A 86 23.37 -5.15 39.54
C MET A 86 22.48 -6.10 40.33
N TYR A 87 22.37 -7.35 39.88
CA TYR A 87 21.56 -8.36 40.56
C TYR A 87 22.18 -8.82 41.89
N GLU A 88 23.50 -8.76 42.07
CA GLU A 88 24.14 -9.03 43.36
C GLU A 88 23.70 -8.07 44.46
N GLY A 89 23.56 -6.77 44.17
CA GLY A 89 23.05 -5.79 45.14
C GLY A 89 21.53 -5.82 45.29
N MET A 90 20.78 -5.94 44.17
CA MET A 90 19.30 -5.97 44.20
C MET A 90 18.73 -7.25 44.82
N CYS A 91 19.51 -8.33 44.89
CA CYS A 91 19.08 -9.60 45.47
C CYS A 91 19.65 -9.87 46.86
N GLU A 92 20.23 -8.85 47.52
CA GLU A 92 20.59 -8.94 48.94
C GLU A 92 19.33 -9.05 49.81
N GLU A 93 19.37 -9.90 50.84
CA GLU A 93 18.19 -10.12 51.71
C GLU A 93 17.71 -8.84 52.41
N ASN A 94 18.63 -7.94 52.77
CA ASN A 94 18.28 -6.66 53.38
C ASN A 94 17.47 -5.77 52.43
N PHE A 95 17.85 -5.75 51.16
CA PHE A 95 17.17 -4.98 50.12
C PHE A 95 15.81 -5.61 49.78
N LEU A 96 15.75 -6.93 49.63
CA LEU A 96 14.49 -7.66 49.39
C LEU A 96 13.47 -7.48 50.52
N ARG A 97 13.93 -7.38 51.77
CA ARG A 97 13.05 -7.10 52.91
C ARG A 97 12.41 -5.70 52.81
N LEU A 98 13.19 -4.68 52.48
CA LEU A 98 12.70 -3.30 52.28
C LEU A 98 11.70 -3.21 51.11
N VAL A 99 11.98 -3.89 49.99
CA VAL A 99 11.06 -3.94 48.83
C VAL A 99 9.72 -4.57 49.22
N ARG A 100 9.74 -5.67 50.00
CA ARG A 100 8.51 -6.35 50.45
C ARG A 100 7.70 -5.50 51.43
N GLU A 101 8.35 -4.72 52.28
CA GLU A 101 7.69 -3.82 53.23
C GLU A 101 7.01 -2.63 52.51
N GLU A 102 7.57 -2.14 51.40
CA GLU A 102 7.11 -0.95 50.66
C GLU A 102 6.34 -1.26 49.35
N LEU A 103 6.06 -2.54 49.07
CA LEU A 103 5.58 -3.03 47.76
C LEU A 103 4.32 -2.33 47.22
N LEU A 104 3.37 -1.97 48.09
CA LEU A 104 2.13 -1.28 47.70
C LEU A 104 2.41 0.16 47.22
N CYS A 105 3.37 0.83 47.84
CA CYS A 105 3.76 2.19 47.48
C CYS A 105 4.61 2.18 46.20
N LEU A 106 5.49 1.19 46.04
CA LEU A 106 6.30 1.01 44.84
C LEU A 106 5.46 0.76 43.58
N THR A 107 4.44 -0.10 43.67
CA THR A 107 3.53 -0.37 42.56
C THR A 107 2.68 0.85 42.15
N GLN A 108 2.41 1.77 43.08
CA GLN A 108 1.74 3.03 42.77
C GLN A 108 2.68 4.00 42.05
N LEU A 109 3.94 4.07 42.48
CA LEU A 109 4.95 4.94 41.89
C LEU A 109 5.24 4.57 40.43
N GLU A 110 5.28 3.26 40.13
CA GLU A 110 5.51 2.77 38.78
C GLU A 110 4.33 3.05 37.83
N ARG A 111 3.09 3.03 38.34
CA ARG A 111 1.88 3.30 37.55
C ARG A 111 1.58 4.80 37.40
N ASP A 112 2.37 5.66 38.01
CA ASP A 112 2.12 7.10 37.96
C ASP A 112 2.46 7.67 36.58
N THR A 113 1.42 8.06 35.85
CA THR A 113 1.54 8.60 34.50
C THR A 113 2.26 9.95 34.49
N LYS A 114 2.17 10.75 35.56
CA LYS A 114 2.83 12.06 35.64
C LYS A 114 4.34 11.93 35.85
N LEU A 115 4.77 10.95 36.63
CA LEU A 115 6.20 10.64 36.80
C LEU A 115 6.79 10.16 35.47
N ARG A 116 6.09 9.28 34.75
CA ARG A 116 6.48 8.80 33.41
C ARG A 116 6.55 9.95 32.40
N GLU A 117 5.54 10.82 32.36
CA GLU A 117 5.52 12.00 31.49
C GLU A 117 6.65 12.99 31.83
N CYS A 118 6.91 13.26 33.12
CA CYS A 118 8.02 14.13 33.55
C CYS A 118 9.36 13.60 33.04
N PHE A 119 9.60 12.30 33.25
CA PHE A 119 10.85 11.67 32.86
C PHE A 119 11.03 11.70 31.33
N VAL A 120 10.03 11.22 30.57
CA VAL A 120 10.07 11.20 29.11
C VAL A 120 10.31 12.60 28.53
N ASN A 121 9.59 13.61 29.04
CA ASN A 121 9.78 14.99 28.58
C ASN A 121 11.20 15.49 28.84
N ARG A 122 11.76 15.21 30.03
CA ARG A 122 13.12 15.66 30.35
C ARG A 122 14.20 14.88 29.60
N THR A 123 14.02 13.59 29.36
CA THR A 123 14.93 12.76 28.56
C THR A 123 14.92 13.18 27.09
N ASN A 124 13.77 13.56 26.55
CA ASN A 124 13.69 14.10 25.19
C ASN A 124 14.49 15.40 25.06
N THR A 125 14.38 16.33 26.04
CA THR A 125 15.25 17.51 26.08
C THR A 125 16.75 17.19 26.16
N LEU A 126 17.15 16.12 26.85
CA LEU A 126 18.55 15.69 26.91
C LEU A 126 19.05 15.07 25.60
N ARG A 127 18.14 14.50 24.80
CA ARG A 127 18.45 13.84 23.52
C ARG A 127 18.54 14.84 22.37
N ASP A 128 17.83 15.96 22.49
CA ASP A 128 17.86 17.08 21.54
C ASP A 128 19.14 17.94 21.69
N GLU A 129 19.85 17.81 22.82
CA GLU A 129 21.18 18.40 23.04
C GLU A 129 22.27 17.37 22.67
N ASP A 130 23.00 17.64 21.58
CA ASP A 130 24.06 16.79 21.01
C ASP A 130 25.08 16.27 22.07
N PRO A 131 25.44 14.96 22.11
CA PRO A 131 26.50 14.45 22.99
C PRO A 131 27.89 15.05 22.72
N GLY A 132 28.04 15.81 21.64
CA GLY A 132 29.25 16.55 21.27
C GLY A 132 29.48 17.81 22.11
N HIS A 133 30.19 17.65 23.22
CA HIS A 133 30.83 18.68 24.05
C HIS A 133 29.94 19.58 24.95
N PRO A 134 30.06 19.45 26.28
CA PRO A 134 29.42 20.38 27.21
C PRO A 134 30.14 21.73 27.15
N SER A 135 29.47 22.74 26.61
CA SER A 135 29.93 24.12 26.70
C SER A 135 29.14 24.87 27.77
N ALA A 136 29.91 25.38 28.74
CA ALA A 136 29.57 26.40 29.72
C ALA A 136 28.64 26.02 30.90
N GLY A 137 29.27 25.70 32.04
CA GLY A 137 28.74 26.06 33.37
C GLY A 137 28.91 25.01 34.47
N ASN A 138 30.09 24.98 35.13
CA ASN A 138 30.35 24.44 36.49
C ASN A 138 29.46 23.29 37.02
N LEU A 139 29.25 22.23 36.24
CA LEU A 139 28.65 21.00 36.74
C LEU A 139 29.58 19.84 36.38
N THR A 140 30.37 19.42 37.37
CA THR A 140 31.23 18.24 37.31
C THR A 140 30.36 16.99 37.38
N TYR A 141 29.78 16.58 36.24
CA TYR A 141 29.16 15.27 36.09
C TYR A 141 29.88 14.54 34.97
N SER A 142 30.59 13.47 35.34
CA SER A 142 31.62 12.85 34.50
C SER A 142 31.11 11.86 33.45
N SER A 143 29.79 11.73 33.24
CA SER A 143 29.24 10.92 32.15
C SER A 143 27.78 11.27 31.81
N TYR A 144 27.34 10.93 30.59
CA TYR A 144 25.96 11.07 30.12
C TYR A 144 24.96 10.27 31.00
N GLU A 145 25.39 9.13 31.54
CA GLU A 145 24.55 8.37 32.47
C GLU A 145 24.31 9.12 33.79
N CYS A 146 25.28 9.91 34.26
CA CYS A 146 25.14 10.74 35.45
C CYS A 146 24.10 11.86 35.25
N LEU A 147 24.05 12.45 34.04
CA LEU A 147 23.09 13.47 33.68
C LEU A 147 21.66 12.91 33.56
N ILE A 148 21.50 11.75 32.94
CA ILE A 148 20.21 11.03 32.91
C ILE A 148 19.76 10.68 34.32
N THR A 149 20.67 10.18 35.16
CA THR A 149 20.38 9.79 36.54
C THR A 149 19.93 10.98 37.38
N GLN A 150 20.63 12.13 37.30
CA GLN A 150 20.23 13.35 37.99
C GLN A 150 18.85 13.85 37.52
N THR A 151 18.56 13.72 36.22
CA THR A 151 17.29 14.14 35.63
C THR A 151 16.11 13.29 36.12
N TYR A 152 16.32 11.98 36.26
CA TYR A 152 15.34 11.09 36.88
C TYR A 152 15.10 11.44 38.36
N ILE A 153 16.17 11.70 39.11
CA ILE A 153 16.09 12.09 40.53
C ILE A 153 15.34 13.41 40.70
N ASP A 154 15.58 14.40 39.83
CA ASP A 154 14.86 15.68 39.88
C ASP A 154 13.35 15.49 39.63
N CYS A 155 12.94 14.61 38.70
CA CYS A 155 11.51 14.29 38.48
C CYS A 155 10.87 13.59 39.70
N LEU A 156 11.61 12.69 40.37
CA LEU A 156 11.16 12.07 41.61
C LEU A 156 11.01 13.09 42.75
N LEU A 157 11.89 14.09 42.84
CA LEU A 157 11.86 15.12 43.89
C LEU A 157 10.79 16.19 43.66
N GLU A 158 10.51 16.56 42.40
CA GLU A 158 9.49 17.55 42.05
C GLU A 158 8.06 17.03 42.21
N SER A 159 7.88 15.71 42.09
CA SER A 159 6.61 15.05 42.36
C SER A 159 6.42 14.90 43.88
N ASN A 160 5.50 15.71 44.43
CA ASN A 160 5.38 15.96 45.88
C ASN A 160 4.72 14.78 46.65
N TYR A 161 5.34 13.59 46.65
CA TYR A 161 4.84 12.39 47.32
C TYR A 161 5.18 12.36 48.82
N LYS A 162 4.36 13.03 49.63
CA LYS A 162 4.47 12.94 51.11
C LYS A 162 4.21 11.54 51.67
N THR A 163 3.55 10.65 50.93
CA THR A 163 3.09 9.33 51.39
C THR A 163 4.07 8.18 51.17
N CYS A 164 5.10 8.35 50.33
CA CYS A 164 5.93 7.26 49.80
C CYS A 164 7.45 7.52 49.96
N LYS A 165 7.82 8.21 51.03
CA LYS A 165 9.16 8.79 51.20
C LYS A 165 10.28 7.74 51.28
N GLU A 166 10.03 6.57 51.86
CA GLU A 166 11.04 5.52 52.01
C GLU A 166 11.22 4.70 50.72
N ALA A 167 10.13 4.48 49.97
CA ALA A 167 10.16 3.84 48.66
C ALA A 167 10.92 4.67 47.60
N VAL A 168 10.75 6.00 47.62
CA VAL A 168 11.50 6.93 46.75
C VAL A 168 12.99 6.94 47.08
N LYS A 169 13.36 6.84 48.37
CA LYS A 169 14.78 6.73 48.77
C LYS A 169 15.39 5.42 48.29
N LEU A 170 14.61 4.34 48.25
CA LEU A 170 15.06 3.02 47.76
C LEU A 170 15.37 3.07 46.25
N GLU A 171 14.48 3.68 45.47
CA GLU A 171 14.70 3.93 44.03
C GLU A 171 15.93 4.81 43.77
N MET A 172 16.08 5.89 44.55
CA MET A 172 17.25 6.76 44.47
C MET A 172 18.55 6.01 44.76
N ALA A 173 18.54 5.06 45.69
CA ALA A 173 19.70 4.22 45.99
C ALA A 173 20.06 3.31 44.80
N MET A 174 19.08 2.68 44.13
CA MET A 174 19.31 1.83 42.96
C MET A 174 19.90 2.60 41.78
N LEU A 175 19.34 3.77 41.48
CA LEU A 175 19.80 4.64 40.40
C LEU A 175 21.20 5.19 40.67
N SER A 176 21.52 5.50 41.92
CA SER A 176 22.87 5.91 42.32
C SER A 176 23.90 4.78 42.18
N LEU A 177 23.52 3.52 42.45
CA LEU A 177 24.37 2.34 42.24
C LEU A 177 24.64 2.09 40.75
N LEU A 178 23.65 2.34 39.88
CA LEU A 178 23.82 2.28 38.43
C LEU A 178 24.77 3.37 37.92
N ALA A 179 24.68 4.59 38.44
CA ALA A 179 25.58 5.70 38.10
C ALA A 179 27.03 5.49 38.57
N TYR A 180 27.25 4.75 39.66
CA TYR A 180 28.59 4.41 40.16
C TYR A 180 29.30 3.32 39.32
N ARG A 181 28.56 2.60 38.45
CA ARG A 181 29.03 1.36 37.80
C ARG A 181 30.03 1.56 36.65
N ASN A 182 30.15 2.77 36.08
CA ASN A 182 31.03 3.05 34.92
C ASN A 182 32.34 3.80 35.24
N GLY A 183 32.75 3.88 36.52
CA GLY A 183 33.92 4.69 36.92
C GLY A 183 33.64 6.20 36.91
N SER A 184 32.41 6.59 36.57
CA SER A 184 31.84 7.90 36.80
C SER A 184 31.73 8.15 38.31
N HIS A 185 32.66 8.92 38.87
CA HIS A 185 32.52 9.53 40.21
C HIS A 185 31.35 10.55 40.22
N CYS A 186 30.13 10.07 40.01
CA CYS A 186 28.91 10.86 39.94
C CYS A 186 28.47 11.22 41.37
N VAL A 187 28.80 12.44 41.82
CA VAL A 187 28.34 12.96 43.12
C VAL A 187 26.99 13.63 42.90
N LEU A 188 25.91 12.86 43.04
CA LEU A 188 24.53 13.34 42.87
C LEU A 188 24.21 14.33 44.00
N ASN A 189 23.80 15.54 43.64
CA ASN A 189 23.61 16.63 44.60
C ASN A 189 22.13 16.67 45.03
N THR A 190 21.81 16.10 46.18
CA THR A 190 20.43 15.89 46.65
C THR A 190 19.88 17.06 47.48
N ALA A 191 20.60 18.18 47.57
CA ALA A 191 20.42 19.14 48.66
C ALA A 191 19.56 20.37 48.38
N THR A 192 19.04 20.60 47.16
CA THR A 192 18.19 21.79 46.92
C THR A 192 16.98 21.51 46.04
N PRO A 193 15.74 21.66 46.57
CA PRO A 193 14.56 21.66 45.72
C PRO A 193 14.61 22.93 44.86
N LYS A 194 14.87 22.78 43.56
CA LYS A 194 14.76 23.90 42.62
C LYS A 194 13.32 24.41 42.67
N LYS A 195 13.19 25.71 42.98
CA LYS A 195 11.91 26.42 42.91
C LYS A 195 11.31 26.26 41.51
N ARG A 196 10.02 25.92 41.51
CA ARG A 196 9.09 25.85 40.38
C ARG A 196 9.37 26.93 39.30
N PRO A 197 9.38 26.60 38.00
CA PRO A 197 9.24 27.61 36.97
C PRO A 197 7.78 28.12 36.98
N GLU A 198 7.60 29.43 37.16
CA GLU A 198 6.34 30.12 36.91
C GLU A 198 6.10 30.27 35.38
N PRO A 199 4.86 30.57 34.95
CA PRO A 199 4.12 29.84 33.91
C PRO A 199 4.55 30.15 32.48
N GLU A 200 4.16 29.24 31.57
CA GLU A 200 4.17 29.32 30.09
C GLU A 200 4.74 30.63 29.52
N LYS A 201 5.89 30.54 28.83
CA LYS A 201 6.36 31.61 27.95
C LYS A 201 5.20 31.97 27.01
N GLN A 202 4.59 33.14 27.20
CA GLN A 202 3.56 33.64 26.30
C GLN A 202 4.11 33.64 24.87
N LEU A 203 3.49 32.84 24.00
CA LEU A 203 3.84 32.75 22.58
C LEU A 203 3.36 34.00 21.83
N GLU A 204 2.45 34.76 22.41
CA GLU A 204 1.82 35.95 21.84
C GLU A 204 2.64 37.22 22.10
N GLN A 205 2.89 37.99 21.06
CA GLN A 205 3.45 39.33 21.12
C GLN A 205 2.43 40.34 20.61
N CYS A 206 1.87 41.14 21.51
CA CYS A 206 0.86 42.15 21.20
C CYS A 206 1.44 43.57 21.27
N ASP A 207 1.13 44.40 20.27
CA ASP A 207 1.40 45.83 20.34
C ASP A 207 0.43 46.56 21.29
N LYS A 208 0.74 47.82 21.64
CA LYS A 208 -0.12 48.66 22.50
C LYS A 208 -1.48 48.99 21.86
N ARG A 209 -1.69 48.66 20.58
CA ARG A 209 -2.93 48.88 19.82
C ARG A 209 -3.78 47.61 19.75
N GLY A 210 -3.34 46.50 20.34
CA GLY A 210 -4.05 45.22 20.38
C GLY A 210 -3.80 44.30 19.18
N ASN A 211 -2.84 44.60 18.31
CA ASN A 211 -2.42 43.66 17.26
C ASN A 211 -1.43 42.66 17.84
N CYS A 212 -1.87 41.41 17.95
CA CYS A 212 -1.07 40.30 18.42
C CYS A 212 -0.54 39.46 17.25
N LYS A 213 0.71 39.00 17.37
CA LYS A 213 1.37 38.04 16.48
C LYS A 213 2.06 36.97 17.31
N CYS A 214 2.32 35.82 16.70
CA CYS A 214 3.10 34.76 17.35
C CYS A 214 4.59 35.07 17.28
N ARG A 215 5.29 34.81 18.38
CA ARG A 215 6.72 35.02 18.53
C ARG A 215 7.55 33.96 17.82
N LEU A 216 7.03 32.74 17.74
CA LEU A 216 7.66 31.60 17.08
C LEU A 216 7.11 31.45 15.65
N ASN A 217 7.99 31.08 14.73
CA ASN A 217 7.60 30.62 13.39
C ASN A 217 6.90 29.26 13.50
N GLY A 218 6.06 28.91 12.53
CA GLY A 218 5.22 27.70 12.58
C GLY A 218 3.95 27.87 13.43
N TYR A 219 3.64 29.09 13.88
CA TYR A 219 2.40 29.40 14.62
C TYR A 219 1.69 30.60 14.00
N TYR A 220 0.36 30.55 13.93
CA TYR A 220 -0.48 31.70 13.55
C TYR A 220 -1.33 32.17 14.73
N TYR A 221 -1.62 33.46 14.76
CA TYR A 221 -2.43 34.04 15.84
C TYR A 221 -3.91 33.95 15.49
N ASP A 222 -4.66 33.16 16.28
CA ASP A 222 -6.11 33.07 16.17
C ASP A 222 -6.75 34.21 16.99
N LYS A 223 -7.46 35.11 16.30
CA LYS A 223 -8.09 36.28 16.93
C LYS A 223 -9.26 35.93 17.83
N GLU A 224 -9.99 34.85 17.55
CA GLU A 224 -11.15 34.42 18.32
C GLU A 224 -10.71 33.74 19.61
N LYS A 225 -9.73 32.84 19.51
CA LYS A 225 -9.16 32.11 20.66
C LYS A 225 -8.11 32.92 21.41
N ARG A 226 -7.69 34.07 20.86
CA ARG A 226 -6.66 34.98 21.38
C ARG A 226 -5.34 34.27 21.75
N LYS A 227 -5.01 33.19 21.04
CA LYS A 227 -3.86 32.33 21.32
C LYS A 227 -3.13 32.01 20.02
N CYS A 228 -1.82 31.78 20.13
CA CYS A 228 -1.04 31.19 19.05
C CYS A 228 -1.38 29.71 18.87
N ILE A 229 -1.71 29.33 17.64
CA ILE A 229 -2.03 27.96 17.25
C ILE A 229 -0.97 27.50 16.26
N ASP A 230 -0.52 26.27 16.45
CA ASP A 230 0.39 25.56 15.56
C ASP A 230 -0.16 25.53 14.12
N VAL A 231 0.70 25.75 13.15
CA VAL A 231 0.38 25.59 11.73
C VAL A 231 0.59 24.13 11.39
N ASP A 232 -0.46 23.40 11.02
CA ASP A 232 -0.30 22.04 10.52
C ASP A 232 0.13 22.06 9.06
N GLU A 233 1.43 22.05 8.78
CA GLU A 233 1.94 22.10 7.41
C GLU A 233 1.55 20.87 6.58
N CYS A 234 1.23 19.75 7.22
CA CYS A 234 0.82 18.53 6.54
C CYS A 234 -0.60 18.60 5.96
N VAL A 235 -1.46 19.42 6.56
CA VAL A 235 -2.79 19.76 6.03
C VAL A 235 -2.69 20.85 4.96
N THR A 236 -1.67 21.72 5.03
CA THR A 236 -1.42 22.70 3.98
C THR A 236 -0.82 22.08 2.72
N ALA A 237 -1.02 22.72 1.58
CA ALA A 237 -0.39 22.34 0.32
C ALA A 237 1.14 22.62 0.28
N GLU A 238 1.73 23.12 1.37
CA GLU A 238 3.07 23.71 1.40
C GLU A 238 4.15 22.83 2.06
N SER A 239 3.80 21.69 2.65
CA SER A 239 4.80 20.77 3.25
C SER A 239 5.92 20.41 2.26
N GLY A 240 5.56 20.16 0.99
CA GLY A 240 6.52 19.80 -0.05
C GLY A 240 7.21 18.45 0.22
N CYS A 241 6.64 17.61 1.08
CA CYS A 241 7.13 16.26 1.31
C CYS A 241 6.80 15.36 0.11
N SER A 242 7.77 14.57 -0.36
CA SER A 242 7.58 13.60 -1.43
C SER A 242 6.60 12.48 -1.08
N GLN A 243 6.60 12.06 0.18
CA GLN A 243 5.76 10.97 0.68
C GLN A 243 4.98 11.43 1.91
N LYS A 244 5.36 11.01 3.11
CA LYS A 244 4.59 11.25 4.34
C LYS A 244 5.09 12.50 5.07
N CYS A 245 4.15 13.33 5.53
CA CYS A 245 4.40 14.48 6.38
C CYS A 245 3.94 14.17 7.81
N VAL A 246 4.74 14.55 8.81
CA VAL A 246 4.42 14.46 10.24
C VAL A 246 4.52 15.86 10.84
N ASN A 247 3.40 16.38 11.33
CA ASN A 247 3.32 17.69 11.95
C ASN A 247 3.78 17.64 13.42
N HIS A 248 4.57 18.62 13.83
CA HIS A 248 5.09 18.80 15.19
C HIS A 248 4.79 20.23 15.66
N PRO A 249 4.72 20.52 16.97
CA PRO A 249 4.48 21.88 17.43
C PRO A 249 5.57 22.88 16.97
N GLY A 250 5.25 23.72 15.98
CA GLY A 250 6.11 24.74 15.39
C GLY A 250 6.99 24.27 14.23
N SER A 251 6.84 23.02 13.78
CA SER A 251 7.61 22.46 12.67
C SER A 251 6.96 21.20 12.09
N TYR A 252 7.52 20.67 11.02
CA TYR A 252 7.12 19.37 10.48
C TYR A 252 8.34 18.61 9.98
N GLU A 253 8.19 17.30 9.84
CA GLU A 253 9.21 16.46 9.22
C GLU A 253 8.61 15.62 8.08
N CYS A 254 9.41 15.41 7.04
CA CYS A 254 9.07 14.50 5.97
C CYS A 254 9.71 13.14 6.24
N THR A 255 8.95 12.07 6.02
CA THR A 255 9.38 10.68 6.19
C THR A 255 9.12 9.89 4.91
N CYS A 256 9.98 8.91 4.66
CA CYS A 256 9.89 8.03 3.50
C CYS A 256 9.60 6.59 3.93
N ASP A 257 9.03 5.80 3.03
CA ASP A 257 8.91 4.36 3.20
C ASP A 257 10.31 3.73 3.30
N PRO A 258 10.64 3.05 4.41
CA PRO A 258 12.00 2.54 4.63
C PRO A 258 12.33 1.32 3.77
N GLY A 259 11.33 0.66 3.14
CA GLY A 259 11.54 -0.50 2.30
C GLY A 259 12.18 -0.14 0.97
N TYR A 260 11.65 0.89 0.31
CA TYR A 260 12.10 1.27 -1.04
C TYR A 260 12.85 2.62 -1.10
N TYR A 261 12.72 3.48 -0.09
CA TYR A 261 13.21 4.85 -0.15
C TYR A 261 14.06 5.24 1.07
N ARG A 262 14.80 6.33 0.91
CA ARG A 262 15.52 7.04 1.98
C ARG A 262 15.33 8.55 1.82
N LEU A 263 15.34 9.27 2.93
CA LEU A 263 15.23 10.72 2.92
C LEU A 263 16.51 11.36 2.34
N ALA A 264 16.33 12.31 1.43
CA ALA A 264 17.41 13.10 0.86
C ALA A 264 17.96 14.13 1.86
N SER A 265 19.11 14.72 1.54
CA SER A 265 19.76 15.76 2.36
C SER A 265 18.95 17.06 2.49
N ASN A 266 17.94 17.27 1.63
CA ASN A 266 17.03 18.40 1.73
C ASN A 266 15.87 18.18 2.71
N ASN A 267 15.84 17.03 3.42
CA ASN A 267 14.83 16.63 4.39
C ASN A 267 13.38 16.63 3.85
N LYS A 268 13.19 16.56 2.53
CA LYS A 268 11.88 16.58 1.88
C LYS A 268 11.70 15.50 0.83
N THR A 269 12.76 15.25 0.06
CA THR A 269 12.74 14.36 -1.10
C THR A 269 13.01 12.91 -0.70
N CYS A 270 12.21 11.99 -1.23
CA CYS A 270 12.43 10.55 -1.03
C CYS A 270 13.15 9.96 -2.23
N ILE A 271 14.38 9.48 -2.02
CA ILE A 271 15.22 8.89 -3.06
C ILE A 271 15.15 7.38 -2.93
N ARG A 272 14.99 6.69 -4.05
CA ARG A 272 14.93 5.23 -4.09
C ARG A 272 16.26 4.60 -3.65
N ASN A 273 16.18 3.48 -2.94
CA ASN A 273 17.36 2.76 -2.41
C ASN A 273 18.06 1.96 -3.49
N ASP A 274 17.30 1.31 -4.38
CA ASP A 274 17.82 0.59 -5.52
C ASP A 274 18.16 1.54 -6.69
N LYS A 275 18.94 1.02 -7.64
CA LYS A 275 19.29 1.69 -8.90
C LYS A 275 18.71 0.97 -10.11
N ASP A 276 17.74 0.09 -9.90
CA ASP A 276 17.19 -0.73 -10.95
C ASP A 276 16.40 0.15 -11.94
N PRO A 277 16.47 -0.13 -13.25
CA PRO A 277 15.75 0.68 -14.22
C PRO A 277 14.24 0.50 -14.04
N MET A 278 13.53 1.61 -14.10
CA MET A 278 12.08 1.61 -14.21
C MET A 278 11.68 1.58 -15.69
N TRP A 279 10.64 0.81 -15.98
CA TRP A 279 10.07 0.68 -17.31
C TRP A 279 8.67 1.27 -17.33
N LEU A 280 8.35 2.00 -18.39
CA LEU A 280 7.01 2.53 -18.64
C LEU A 280 6.37 1.68 -19.74
N PHE A 281 5.30 0.98 -19.41
CA PHE A 281 4.48 0.27 -20.39
C PHE A 281 3.38 1.19 -20.88
N PHE A 282 3.16 1.22 -22.19
CA PHE A 282 2.09 2.01 -22.78
C PHE A 282 1.50 1.32 -24.00
N ALA A 283 0.21 1.56 -24.21
CA ALA A 283 -0.51 1.15 -25.40
C ALA A 283 -0.40 2.24 -26.47
N HIS A 284 -0.06 1.84 -27.70
CA HIS A 284 0.08 2.72 -28.85
C HIS A 284 -0.42 2.02 -30.10
N GLY A 285 -1.49 2.55 -30.69
CA GLY A 285 -2.15 1.95 -31.85
C GLY A 285 -2.65 0.53 -31.58
N GLN A 286 -2.07 -0.45 -32.28
CA GLN A 286 -2.41 -1.87 -32.20
C GLN A 286 -1.35 -2.69 -31.44
N SER A 287 -0.61 -2.03 -30.56
CA SER A 287 0.54 -2.61 -29.89
C SER A 287 0.74 -2.08 -28.47
N ILE A 288 1.42 -2.89 -27.65
CA ILE A 288 1.90 -2.52 -26.33
C ILE A 288 3.43 -2.49 -26.38
N TRP A 289 3.99 -1.42 -25.84
CA TRP A 289 5.42 -1.15 -25.82
C TRP A 289 5.90 -0.93 -24.40
N ASN A 290 7.15 -1.30 -24.14
CA ASN A 290 7.88 -0.80 -22.97
C ASN A 290 8.84 0.32 -23.43
N ILE A 291 9.13 1.25 -22.54
CA ILE A 291 10.15 2.27 -22.74
C ILE A 291 10.90 2.55 -21.43
N SER A 292 12.20 2.81 -21.52
CA SER A 292 12.95 3.33 -20.37
C SER A 292 12.47 4.74 -20.01
N LEU A 293 12.55 5.13 -18.74
CA LEU A 293 12.18 6.51 -18.32
C LEU A 293 13.08 7.61 -18.91
N SER A 294 14.24 7.24 -19.46
CA SER A 294 15.12 8.14 -20.21
C SER A 294 14.71 8.32 -21.67
N GLY A 295 13.76 7.54 -22.18
CA GLY A 295 13.32 7.59 -23.57
C GLY A 295 14.30 6.95 -24.57
N GLY A 296 15.33 6.24 -24.09
CA GLY A 296 16.42 5.73 -24.92
C GLY A 296 16.23 4.29 -25.43
N SER A 297 15.37 3.50 -24.79
CA SER A 297 15.16 2.09 -25.13
C SER A 297 13.67 1.81 -25.28
N PHE A 298 13.29 1.22 -26.42
CA PHE A 298 11.92 0.86 -26.76
C PHE A 298 11.87 -0.62 -27.14
N GLU A 299 10.94 -1.36 -26.57
CA GLU A 299 10.73 -2.77 -26.90
C GLU A 299 9.26 -3.05 -27.13
N LEU A 300 8.96 -3.75 -28.23
CA LEU A 300 7.61 -4.22 -28.53
C LEU A 300 7.27 -5.43 -27.67
N GLN A 301 6.18 -5.36 -26.92
CA GLN A 301 5.75 -6.42 -26.01
C GLN A 301 4.62 -7.25 -26.61
N LYS A 302 3.68 -6.58 -27.30
CA LYS A 302 2.56 -7.23 -27.99
C LYS A 302 2.18 -6.44 -29.22
N ALA A 303 1.99 -7.15 -30.34
CA ALA A 303 1.44 -6.62 -31.57
C ALA A 303 0.14 -7.33 -31.97
N GLY A 304 -0.58 -6.76 -32.94
CA GLY A 304 -1.77 -7.36 -33.54
C GLY A 304 -3.03 -7.23 -32.69
N LEU A 305 -3.12 -6.16 -31.89
CA LEU A 305 -4.34 -5.83 -31.14
C LEU A 305 -5.36 -5.21 -32.11
N GLN A 306 -6.63 -5.56 -31.98
CA GLN A 306 -7.68 -5.02 -32.86
C GLN A 306 -8.01 -3.58 -32.49
N LYS A 307 -8.20 -3.32 -31.19
CA LYS A 307 -8.44 -1.99 -30.63
C LYS A 307 -8.08 -2.00 -29.14
N THR A 308 -6.81 -1.80 -28.81
CA THR A 308 -6.38 -1.75 -27.41
C THR A 308 -6.51 -0.34 -26.85
N ALA A 309 -7.01 -0.22 -25.62
CA ALA A 309 -7.18 1.07 -24.96
C ALA A 309 -6.76 1.11 -23.48
N VAL A 310 -6.55 -0.04 -22.81
CA VAL A 310 -6.26 -0.06 -21.37
C VAL A 310 -5.36 -1.22 -20.99
N LEU A 311 -4.41 -0.97 -20.08
CA LEU A 311 -3.53 -1.98 -19.50
C LEU A 311 -3.30 -1.68 -18.01
N ASP A 312 -3.00 -2.73 -17.25
CA ASP A 312 -2.42 -2.65 -15.91
C ASP A 312 -1.41 -3.78 -15.67
N VAL A 313 -0.60 -3.68 -14.62
CA VAL A 313 0.52 -4.59 -14.37
C VAL A 313 0.44 -5.27 -13.01
N ASP A 314 0.97 -6.48 -12.94
CA ASP A 314 1.23 -7.20 -11.70
C ASP A 314 2.74 -7.47 -11.60
N ILE A 315 3.39 -6.72 -10.72
CA ILE A 315 4.85 -6.67 -10.65
C ILE A 315 5.39 -7.89 -9.90
N MET A 316 4.61 -8.41 -8.94
CA MET A 316 4.98 -9.60 -8.15
C MET A 316 5.20 -10.82 -9.05
N GLU A 317 4.28 -11.05 -9.99
CA GLU A 317 4.35 -12.19 -10.91
C GLU A 317 4.78 -11.79 -12.33
N ARG A 318 5.27 -10.56 -12.52
CA ARG A 318 5.80 -10.04 -13.80
C ARG A 318 4.82 -10.20 -14.97
N ARG A 319 3.57 -9.78 -14.77
CA ARG A 319 2.45 -9.91 -15.72
C ARG A 319 1.91 -8.57 -16.18
N ILE A 320 1.49 -8.52 -17.45
CA ILE A 320 0.69 -7.41 -18.00
C ILE A 320 -0.72 -7.92 -18.24
N PHE A 321 -1.71 -7.20 -17.74
CA PHE A 321 -3.12 -7.36 -18.10
C PHE A 321 -3.50 -6.27 -19.07
N TYR A 322 -4.15 -6.63 -20.17
CA TYR A 322 -4.64 -5.66 -21.14
C TYR A 322 -6.00 -6.07 -21.68
N ALA A 323 -6.80 -5.07 -22.03
CA ALA A 323 -8.06 -5.27 -22.71
C ALA A 323 -7.92 -4.92 -24.19
N ASP A 324 -8.32 -5.85 -25.05
CA ASP A 324 -8.52 -5.60 -26.47
C ASP A 324 -10.03 -5.50 -26.71
N VAL A 325 -10.48 -4.26 -26.86
CA VAL A 325 -11.90 -3.92 -27.04
C VAL A 325 -12.39 -4.40 -28.40
N GLY A 326 -11.50 -4.52 -29.39
CA GLY A 326 -11.85 -4.99 -30.73
C GLY A 326 -12.09 -6.50 -30.77
N SER A 327 -11.35 -7.27 -29.98
CA SER A 327 -11.54 -8.73 -29.83
C SER A 327 -12.52 -9.11 -28.71
N ASN A 328 -13.01 -8.13 -27.93
CA ASN A 328 -13.89 -8.35 -26.78
C ASN A 328 -13.27 -9.32 -25.76
N SER A 329 -11.98 -9.14 -25.46
CA SER A 329 -11.23 -9.98 -24.52
C SER A 329 -10.36 -9.18 -23.56
N ILE A 330 -10.18 -9.71 -22.35
CA ILE A 330 -9.11 -9.33 -21.43
C ILE A 330 -8.09 -10.45 -21.46
N GLU A 331 -6.83 -10.09 -21.70
CA GLU A 331 -5.72 -11.01 -21.84
C GLU A 331 -4.61 -10.67 -20.86
N ARG A 332 -3.81 -11.68 -20.57
CA ARG A 332 -2.64 -11.59 -19.72
C ARG A 332 -1.41 -12.08 -20.46
N LEU A 333 -0.32 -11.33 -20.36
CA LEU A 333 0.98 -11.67 -20.91
C LEU A 333 1.99 -11.77 -19.77
N ASP A 334 2.70 -12.90 -19.65
CA ASP A 334 3.86 -12.98 -18.75
C ASP A 334 5.08 -12.39 -19.48
N LEU A 335 5.83 -11.53 -18.78
CA LEU A 335 7.04 -10.90 -19.33
C LEU A 335 8.19 -11.89 -19.58
N ASP A 336 8.07 -13.11 -19.06
CA ASP A 336 9.08 -14.17 -19.22
C ASP A 336 8.94 -14.93 -20.56
N GLY A 337 8.05 -14.46 -21.47
CA GLY A 337 7.97 -14.90 -22.86
C GLY A 337 6.90 -15.96 -23.14
N THR A 338 5.89 -16.10 -22.29
CA THR A 338 4.76 -17.01 -22.55
C THR A 338 3.78 -16.41 -23.56
N PHE A 339 3.02 -17.27 -24.24
CA PHE A 339 1.93 -16.80 -25.10
C PHE A 339 0.83 -16.13 -24.27
N PRO A 340 0.18 -15.07 -24.80
CA PRO A 340 -0.95 -14.43 -24.14
C PRO A 340 -2.03 -15.43 -23.76
N GLN A 341 -2.51 -15.33 -22.52
CA GLN A 341 -3.58 -16.15 -21.99
C GLN A 341 -4.85 -15.31 -21.87
N THR A 342 -5.98 -15.85 -22.33
CA THR A 342 -7.27 -15.18 -22.18
C THR A 342 -7.77 -15.31 -20.74
N VAL A 343 -7.96 -14.18 -20.07
CA VAL A 343 -8.53 -14.08 -18.72
C VAL A 343 -10.04 -14.00 -18.81
N GLN A 344 -10.56 -13.19 -19.72
CA GLN A 344 -11.98 -13.04 -19.98
C GLN A 344 -12.23 -13.00 -21.49
N LYS A 345 -13.20 -13.77 -21.96
CA LYS A 345 -13.67 -13.73 -23.34
C LYS A 345 -15.16 -13.43 -23.36
N TYR A 346 -15.57 -12.56 -24.28
CA TYR A 346 -16.93 -12.04 -24.36
C TYR A 346 -17.29 -11.21 -23.13
N ASP A 347 -18.36 -10.42 -23.23
CA ASP A 347 -18.85 -9.63 -22.09
C ASP A 347 -17.84 -8.57 -21.59
N VAL A 348 -16.91 -8.15 -22.46
CA VAL A 348 -15.92 -7.06 -22.29
C VAL A 348 -16.36 -5.80 -23.05
N ASP A 349 -17.50 -5.85 -23.75
CA ASP A 349 -18.04 -4.71 -24.49
C ASP A 349 -18.32 -3.52 -23.56
N GLY A 350 -17.80 -2.35 -23.96
CA GLY A 350 -17.90 -1.12 -23.17
C GLY A 350 -17.00 -1.11 -21.94
N LEU A 351 -15.89 -1.86 -21.96
CA LEU A 351 -14.83 -1.75 -20.97
C LEU A 351 -14.00 -0.49 -21.21
N GLU A 352 -13.87 0.32 -20.16
CA GLU A 352 -13.16 1.60 -20.21
C GLU A 352 -11.90 1.61 -19.34
N GLY A 353 -11.83 0.76 -18.32
CA GLY A 353 -10.74 0.77 -17.33
C GLY A 353 -10.50 -0.60 -16.68
N ILE A 354 -9.26 -0.90 -16.34
CA ILE A 354 -8.87 -2.06 -15.51
C ILE A 354 -7.87 -1.62 -14.44
N ALA A 355 -7.91 -2.28 -13.28
CA ALA A 355 -6.97 -2.08 -12.19
C ALA A 355 -6.68 -3.40 -11.47
N VAL A 356 -5.41 -3.70 -11.25
CA VAL A 356 -4.91 -4.91 -10.59
C VAL A 356 -4.69 -4.64 -9.10
N ASP A 357 -5.30 -5.45 -8.25
CA ASP A 357 -4.99 -5.54 -6.84
C ASP A 357 -3.93 -6.63 -6.62
N TRP A 358 -2.67 -6.20 -6.50
CA TRP A 358 -1.54 -7.09 -6.32
C TRP A 358 -1.48 -7.74 -4.92
N ILE A 359 -2.26 -7.24 -3.95
CA ILE A 359 -2.30 -7.76 -2.58
C ILE A 359 -3.43 -8.79 -2.43
N GLY A 360 -4.66 -8.40 -2.77
CA GLY A 360 -5.82 -9.29 -2.73
C GLY A 360 -5.90 -10.25 -3.92
N ARG A 361 -5.03 -10.10 -4.92
CA ARG A 361 -4.93 -10.93 -6.13
C ARG A 361 -6.23 -10.93 -6.96
N ASN A 362 -6.81 -9.75 -7.14
CA ASN A 362 -8.02 -9.54 -7.93
C ASN A 362 -7.79 -8.52 -9.06
N LEU A 363 -8.61 -8.60 -10.10
CA LEU A 363 -8.70 -7.65 -11.19
C LEU A 363 -10.05 -6.93 -11.12
N TYR A 364 -10.01 -5.60 -11.07
CA TYR A 364 -11.18 -4.74 -11.12
C TYR A 364 -11.32 -4.16 -12.53
N SER A 365 -12.53 -4.13 -13.05
CA SER A 365 -12.82 -3.57 -14.37
C SER A 365 -14.06 -2.66 -14.35
N LEU A 366 -13.99 -1.60 -15.15
CA LEU A 366 -15.09 -0.68 -15.40
C LEU A 366 -15.78 -1.09 -16.69
N ARG A 367 -17.05 -1.43 -16.60
CA ARG A 367 -17.83 -1.87 -17.75
C ARG A 367 -19.21 -1.23 -17.73
N LYS A 368 -19.55 -0.51 -18.79
CA LYS A 368 -20.84 0.20 -18.93
C LYS A 368 -21.11 1.11 -17.72
N ALA A 369 -21.96 0.69 -16.79
CA ALA A 369 -22.34 1.45 -15.59
C ALA A 369 -21.84 0.80 -14.28
N ASP A 370 -21.09 -0.29 -14.40
CA ASP A 370 -20.81 -1.22 -13.32
C ASP A 370 -19.31 -1.30 -13.02
N VAL A 371 -18.99 -1.63 -11.77
CA VAL A 371 -17.66 -2.08 -11.38
C VAL A 371 -17.70 -3.58 -11.19
N ILE A 372 -16.86 -4.31 -11.91
CA ILE A 372 -16.76 -5.77 -11.84
C ILE A 372 -15.44 -6.11 -11.15
N VAL A 373 -15.49 -7.11 -10.26
CA VAL A 373 -14.29 -7.71 -9.66
C VAL A 373 -14.20 -9.17 -10.10
N GLN A 374 -12.99 -9.61 -10.44
CA GLN A 374 -12.70 -10.99 -10.81
C GLN A 374 -11.34 -11.44 -10.28
N THR A 375 -11.13 -12.75 -10.16
CA THR A 375 -9.79 -13.29 -9.88
C THR A 375 -8.83 -12.93 -11.02
N LEU A 376 -7.53 -12.87 -10.75
CA LEU A 376 -6.52 -12.65 -11.82
C LEU A 376 -6.52 -13.75 -12.90
N THR A 377 -7.13 -14.90 -12.61
CA THR A 377 -7.36 -15.99 -13.57
C THR A 377 -8.66 -15.86 -14.36
N GLY A 378 -9.57 -14.96 -13.96
CA GLY A 378 -10.91 -14.81 -14.54
C GLY A 378 -11.92 -15.87 -14.12
N LYS A 379 -11.53 -16.83 -13.25
CA LYS A 379 -12.35 -17.98 -12.85
C LYS A 379 -13.63 -17.57 -12.12
N TYR A 380 -13.51 -16.66 -11.15
CA TYR A 380 -14.66 -16.15 -10.40
C TYR A 380 -14.77 -14.66 -10.63
N ARG A 381 -15.98 -14.19 -10.93
CA ARG A 381 -16.26 -12.78 -11.20
C ARG A 381 -17.62 -12.40 -10.63
N ARG A 382 -17.77 -11.14 -10.25
CA ARG A 382 -19.05 -10.53 -9.87
C ARG A 382 -19.08 -9.05 -10.14
N ALA A 383 -20.25 -8.52 -10.45
CA ALA A 383 -20.48 -7.09 -10.32
C ALA A 383 -20.46 -6.69 -8.83
N LEU A 384 -19.53 -5.81 -8.48
CA LEU A 384 -19.36 -5.26 -7.14
C LEU A 384 -20.31 -4.08 -6.91
N TYR A 385 -20.41 -3.20 -7.90
CA TYR A 385 -21.36 -2.08 -7.92
C TYR A 385 -22.10 -2.08 -9.25
N LYS A 386 -23.45 -1.98 -9.20
CA LYS A 386 -24.32 -2.00 -10.38
C LYS A 386 -25.04 -0.68 -10.56
N GLY A 387 -25.00 -0.10 -11.76
CA GLY A 387 -25.76 1.11 -12.12
C GLY A 387 -25.37 2.37 -11.33
N VAL A 388 -24.19 2.39 -10.70
CA VAL A 388 -23.73 3.52 -9.88
C VAL A 388 -23.09 4.65 -10.72
N MET A 389 -22.64 4.31 -11.92
CA MET A 389 -22.02 5.21 -12.89
C MET A 389 -22.86 5.26 -14.16
N ARG A 390 -22.58 6.23 -15.04
CA ARG A 390 -23.23 6.38 -16.35
C ARG A 390 -22.21 6.28 -17.48
N LEU A 391 -21.10 7.00 -17.35
CA LEU A 391 -20.02 7.06 -18.32
C LEU A 391 -18.69 6.97 -17.56
N PRO A 392 -18.31 5.78 -17.07
CA PRO A 392 -17.04 5.59 -16.38
C PRO A 392 -15.87 5.73 -17.35
N ARG A 393 -14.68 6.07 -16.84
CA ARG A 393 -13.49 6.23 -17.68
C ARG A 393 -12.24 5.60 -17.12
N ALA A 394 -11.80 6.00 -15.92
CA ALA A 394 -10.58 5.50 -15.31
C ALA A 394 -10.83 4.89 -13.94
N ILE A 395 -10.02 3.89 -13.59
CA ILE A 395 -9.99 3.24 -12.29
C ILE A 395 -8.55 3.13 -11.79
N ALA A 396 -8.34 3.33 -10.49
CA ALA A 396 -7.09 3.07 -9.79
C ALA A 396 -7.38 2.48 -8.41
N VAL A 397 -6.50 1.63 -7.90
CA VAL A 397 -6.70 0.94 -6.61
C VAL A 397 -5.62 1.35 -5.59
N HIS A 398 -6.01 1.36 -4.32
CA HIS A 398 -5.14 1.50 -3.17
C HIS A 398 -5.32 0.31 -2.23
N PRO A 399 -4.67 -0.85 -2.53
CA PRO A 399 -4.88 -2.09 -1.78
C PRO A 399 -4.62 -1.97 -0.28
N ALA A 400 -3.58 -1.23 0.14
CA ALA A 400 -3.25 -1.03 1.56
C ALA A 400 -4.34 -0.31 2.38
N ARG A 401 -5.23 0.45 1.71
CA ARG A 401 -6.36 1.16 2.32
C ARG A 401 -7.71 0.49 2.01
N GLY A 402 -7.74 -0.51 1.13
CA GLY A 402 -8.97 -1.18 0.66
C GLY A 402 -9.90 -0.25 -0.14
N LEU A 403 -9.32 0.74 -0.84
CA LEU A 403 -10.05 1.75 -1.61
C LEU A 403 -9.74 1.65 -3.09
N MET A 404 -10.69 2.00 -3.92
CA MET A 404 -10.54 2.23 -5.35
C MET A 404 -11.16 3.56 -5.73
N PHE A 405 -10.59 4.19 -6.74
CA PHE A 405 -11.00 5.49 -7.25
C PHE A 405 -11.46 5.33 -8.68
N VAL A 406 -12.67 5.79 -8.96
CA VAL A 406 -13.29 5.69 -10.28
C VAL A 406 -13.75 7.06 -10.76
N THR A 407 -13.62 7.31 -12.05
CA THR A 407 -14.04 8.56 -12.67
C THR A 407 -15.25 8.36 -13.58
N ASP A 408 -16.16 9.33 -13.57
CA ASP A 408 -17.34 9.38 -14.45
C ASP A 408 -17.41 10.76 -15.12
N TRP A 409 -17.59 10.77 -16.44
CA TRP A 409 -17.62 11.99 -17.28
C TRP A 409 -19.01 12.27 -17.86
N SER A 410 -20.06 11.77 -17.22
CA SER A 410 -21.44 12.11 -17.59
C SER A 410 -21.74 13.60 -17.36
N SER A 411 -22.96 14.02 -17.72
CA SER A 411 -23.44 15.39 -17.46
C SER A 411 -23.28 15.85 -16.01
N THR A 412 -23.22 14.90 -15.07
CA THR A 412 -22.89 15.13 -13.66
C THR A 412 -21.58 14.41 -13.35
N ALA A 413 -20.48 14.91 -13.91
CA ALA A 413 -19.16 14.30 -13.77
C ALA A 413 -18.71 14.23 -12.30
N PHE A 414 -17.99 13.18 -11.94
CA PHE A 414 -17.47 13.02 -10.58
C PHE A 414 -16.26 12.09 -10.52
N ILE A 415 -15.54 12.18 -9.40
CA ILE A 415 -14.60 11.14 -8.94
C ILE A 415 -15.18 10.54 -7.66
N ALA A 416 -15.24 9.22 -7.59
CA ALA A 416 -15.71 8.51 -6.42
C ALA A 416 -14.60 7.69 -5.77
N ALA A 417 -14.57 7.73 -4.43
CA ALA A 417 -13.87 6.78 -3.60
C ALA A 417 -14.85 5.65 -3.26
N ALA A 418 -14.54 4.44 -3.70
CA ALA A 418 -15.31 3.25 -3.45
C ALA A 418 -14.45 2.23 -2.69
N THR A 419 -15.05 1.45 -1.80
CA THR A 419 -14.31 0.37 -1.13
C THR A 419 -14.20 -0.84 -2.05
N MET A 420 -13.06 -1.52 -1.99
CA MET A 420 -12.74 -2.69 -2.82
C MET A 420 -13.59 -3.93 -2.44
N ASP A 421 -14.19 -3.93 -1.24
CA ASP A 421 -15.11 -4.96 -0.74
C ASP A 421 -16.59 -4.72 -1.11
N GLY A 422 -16.92 -3.59 -1.73
CA GLY A 422 -18.29 -3.27 -2.12
C GLY A 422 -19.15 -2.61 -1.04
N SER A 423 -18.59 -2.31 0.14
CA SER A 423 -19.35 -1.79 1.29
C SER A 423 -19.77 -0.32 1.18
N SER A 424 -19.01 0.54 0.48
CA SER A 424 -19.29 1.97 0.40
C SER A 424 -18.83 2.60 -0.91
N PHE A 425 -19.69 3.45 -1.50
CA PHE A 425 -19.40 4.24 -2.69
C PHE A 425 -19.70 5.71 -2.42
N LYS A 426 -18.66 6.55 -2.38
CA LYS A 426 -18.78 7.98 -2.05
C LYS A 426 -18.22 8.84 -3.17
N LYS A 427 -19.03 9.76 -3.71
CA LYS A 427 -18.56 10.81 -4.62
C LYS A 427 -17.77 11.85 -3.82
N ILE A 428 -16.49 12.00 -4.13
CA ILE A 428 -15.56 12.85 -3.36
C ILE A 428 -15.24 14.17 -4.09
N ILE A 429 -15.22 14.17 -5.42
CA ILE A 429 -15.06 15.37 -6.25
C ILE A 429 -16.26 15.47 -7.18
N THR A 430 -17.00 16.57 -7.09
CA THR A 430 -18.24 16.80 -7.89
C THR A 430 -18.34 18.21 -8.47
N GLU A 431 -17.46 19.12 -8.07
CA GLU A 431 -17.46 20.51 -8.52
C GLU A 431 -16.27 20.76 -9.44
N ARG A 432 -16.39 21.71 -10.38
CA ARG A 432 -15.31 22.10 -11.31
C ARG A 432 -14.63 20.89 -11.96
N ILE A 433 -15.43 19.95 -12.46
CA ILE A 433 -14.99 18.71 -13.07
C ILE A 433 -15.88 18.43 -14.27
N THR A 434 -15.28 18.08 -15.40
CA THR A 434 -15.98 17.90 -16.67
C THR A 434 -15.58 16.58 -17.31
N TRP A 435 -14.32 16.40 -17.72
CA TRP A 435 -13.83 15.17 -18.37
C TRP A 435 -12.67 14.55 -17.60
N PRO A 436 -12.93 13.91 -16.44
CA PRO A 436 -11.90 13.24 -15.64
C PRO A 436 -11.44 11.94 -16.29
N ASN A 437 -10.57 12.08 -17.29
CA ASN A 437 -10.15 10.99 -18.16
C ASN A 437 -9.18 10.01 -17.51
N ALA A 438 -8.37 10.49 -16.57
CA ALA A 438 -7.32 9.69 -15.93
C ALA A 438 -7.32 9.91 -14.42
N VAL A 439 -7.09 8.84 -13.66
CA VAL A 439 -6.85 8.89 -12.22
C VAL A 439 -5.73 7.93 -11.85
N THR A 440 -4.89 8.32 -10.90
CA THR A 440 -3.86 7.47 -10.29
C THR A 440 -3.74 7.77 -8.80
N VAL A 441 -3.12 6.85 -8.06
CA VAL A 441 -2.98 6.93 -6.60
C VAL A 441 -1.51 6.88 -6.25
N ASP A 442 -1.07 7.81 -5.41
CA ASP A 442 0.21 7.74 -4.73
C ASP A 442 0.02 6.98 -3.41
N ILE A 443 0.49 5.73 -3.39
CA ILE A 443 0.35 4.79 -2.27
C ILE A 443 1.12 5.26 -1.02
N TYR A 444 2.17 6.06 -1.17
CA TYR A 444 3.00 6.52 -0.06
C TYR A 444 2.52 7.84 0.52
N ALA A 445 1.99 8.72 -0.33
CA ALA A 445 1.48 10.02 0.08
C ALA A 445 -0.01 10.00 0.50
N ASP A 446 -0.73 8.88 0.31
CA ASP A 446 -2.19 8.77 0.47
C ASP A 446 -2.92 9.89 -0.31
N LYS A 447 -2.56 10.08 -1.59
CA LYS A 447 -3.12 11.11 -2.47
C LYS A 447 -3.61 10.54 -3.80
N ILE A 448 -4.65 11.15 -4.34
CA ILE A 448 -5.12 10.87 -5.70
C ILE A 448 -4.74 12.01 -6.63
N TYR A 449 -4.32 11.65 -7.83
CA TYR A 449 -4.03 12.58 -8.91
C TYR A 449 -4.97 12.27 -10.07
N TRP A 450 -5.54 13.29 -10.70
CA TRP A 450 -6.38 13.12 -11.88
C TRP A 450 -6.12 14.20 -12.91
N ALA A 451 -6.47 13.87 -14.16
CA ALA A 451 -6.43 14.82 -15.26
C ALA A 451 -7.84 15.06 -15.80
N ASP A 452 -8.19 16.33 -16.00
CA ASP A 452 -9.43 16.74 -16.65
C ASP A 452 -9.10 17.28 -18.05
N ALA A 453 -9.54 16.56 -19.07
CA ALA A 453 -9.21 16.84 -20.48
C ALA A 453 -10.06 17.96 -21.10
N TYR A 454 -11.08 18.46 -20.41
CA TYR A 454 -11.83 19.63 -20.85
C TYR A 454 -11.33 20.91 -20.19
N ASN A 455 -10.96 20.81 -18.91
CA ASN A 455 -10.45 21.94 -18.15
C ASN A 455 -8.93 22.15 -18.33
N ASP A 456 -8.25 21.26 -19.06
CA ASP A 456 -6.80 21.26 -19.29
C ASP A 456 -5.99 21.34 -18.00
N VAL A 457 -6.35 20.51 -17.01
CA VAL A 457 -5.70 20.50 -15.70
C VAL A 457 -5.27 19.11 -15.25
N ILE A 458 -4.18 19.06 -14.48
CA ILE A 458 -3.86 17.95 -13.59
C ILE A 458 -3.97 18.45 -12.15
N GLU A 459 -4.74 17.75 -11.33
CA GLU A 459 -5.04 18.12 -9.95
C GLU A 459 -4.74 16.97 -8.99
N VAL A 460 -4.63 17.32 -7.71
CA VAL A 460 -4.42 16.36 -6.62
C VAL A 460 -5.31 16.68 -5.44
N ALA A 461 -5.72 15.64 -4.72
CA ALA A 461 -6.45 15.73 -3.46
C ALA A 461 -6.04 14.57 -2.54
N ALA A 462 -6.40 14.66 -1.27
CA ALA A 462 -6.35 13.53 -0.34
C ALA A 462 -7.35 12.44 -0.77
N LEU A 463 -7.22 11.22 -0.21
CA LEU A 463 -8.10 10.09 -0.53
C LEU A 463 -9.60 10.35 -0.27
N ASP A 464 -9.94 11.30 0.60
CA ASP A 464 -11.32 11.68 0.91
C ASP A 464 -11.85 12.83 0.03
N GLY A 465 -11.01 13.38 -0.86
CA GLY A 465 -11.30 14.53 -1.73
C GLY A 465 -10.93 15.89 -1.12
N SER A 466 -10.47 15.95 0.13
CA SER A 466 -10.03 17.19 0.78
C SER A 466 -8.68 17.68 0.24
N GLY A 467 -8.33 18.95 0.52
CA GLY A 467 -7.03 19.50 0.13
C GLY A 467 -6.80 19.59 -1.38
N ARG A 468 -7.88 19.70 -2.19
CA ARG A 468 -7.79 19.81 -3.64
C ARG A 468 -6.92 20.99 -4.07
N ARG A 469 -5.92 20.72 -4.90
CA ARG A 469 -5.05 21.73 -5.53
C ARG A 469 -4.74 21.37 -6.98
N THR A 470 -4.53 22.39 -7.79
CA THR A 470 -4.12 22.25 -9.20
C THR A 470 -2.60 22.22 -9.29
N ILE A 471 -2.06 21.25 -10.03
CA ILE A 471 -0.62 21.05 -10.24
C ILE A 471 -0.21 21.62 -11.60
N ILE A 472 -0.97 21.30 -12.64
CA ILE A 472 -0.75 21.82 -13.99
C ILE A 472 -2.07 22.40 -14.48
N SER A 473 -2.02 23.57 -15.12
CA SER A 473 -3.18 24.25 -15.72
C SER A 473 -2.87 24.90 -17.07
N ASP A 474 -1.79 24.46 -17.71
CA ASP A 474 -1.37 24.97 -19.02
C ASP A 474 -1.89 24.08 -20.15
N SER A 475 -2.84 24.62 -20.91
CA SER A 475 -3.40 24.00 -22.13
C SER A 475 -2.34 23.59 -23.18
N GLY A 476 -1.14 24.19 -23.17
CA GLY A 476 -0.05 23.77 -24.06
C GLY A 476 0.61 22.45 -23.65
N THR A 477 0.45 22.03 -22.38
CA THR A 477 1.16 20.88 -21.79
C THR A 477 0.25 19.68 -21.51
N VAL A 478 -1.02 19.92 -21.18
CA VAL A 478 -2.03 18.88 -20.88
C VAL A 478 -3.31 19.03 -21.71
N PRO A 479 -3.22 19.25 -23.03
CA PRO A 479 -4.39 19.55 -23.87
C PRO A 479 -5.41 18.42 -23.99
N HIS A 480 -5.02 17.15 -23.83
CA HIS A 480 -5.97 16.04 -23.83
C HIS A 480 -5.37 14.76 -23.22
N VAL A 481 -5.24 14.75 -21.90
CA VAL A 481 -4.70 13.61 -21.15
C VAL A 481 -5.64 12.39 -21.25
N PHE A 482 -5.07 11.22 -21.51
CA PHE A 482 -5.80 9.95 -21.55
C PHE A 482 -5.51 9.05 -20.34
N ALA A 483 -4.25 8.83 -19.99
CA ALA A 483 -3.84 8.03 -18.83
C ALA A 483 -2.78 8.76 -18.01
N LEU A 484 -2.73 8.44 -16.71
CA LEU A 484 -1.86 9.06 -15.73
C LEU A 484 -1.30 7.98 -14.78
N THR A 485 -0.04 8.11 -14.40
CA THR A 485 0.59 7.27 -13.36
C THR A 485 1.61 8.10 -12.60
N VAL A 486 1.84 7.73 -11.34
CA VAL A 486 2.85 8.34 -10.48
C VAL A 486 3.99 7.34 -10.22
N ALA A 487 5.23 7.83 -10.21
CA ALA A 487 6.38 7.08 -9.72
C ALA A 487 7.43 8.04 -9.17
N ASP A 488 8.02 7.70 -8.03
CA ASP A 488 8.90 8.59 -7.27
C ASP A 488 8.23 9.97 -7.07
N ASP A 489 8.90 11.05 -7.50
CA ASP A 489 8.38 12.43 -7.43
C ASP A 489 7.85 12.96 -8.77
N LEU A 490 7.58 12.06 -9.72
CA LEU A 490 7.17 12.43 -11.08
C LEU A 490 5.78 11.88 -11.41
N LEU A 491 5.00 12.70 -12.11
CA LEU A 491 3.80 12.28 -12.82
C LEU A 491 4.17 11.96 -14.27
N TYR A 492 3.59 10.90 -14.81
CA TYR A 492 3.72 10.51 -16.21
C TYR A 492 2.33 10.38 -16.82
N TRP A 493 2.14 10.94 -18.01
CA TRP A 493 0.86 10.87 -18.69
C TRP A 493 0.99 10.68 -20.21
N SER A 494 -0.08 10.17 -20.80
CA SER A 494 -0.26 10.09 -22.26
C SER A 494 -1.22 11.17 -22.69
N ASP A 495 -0.89 11.83 -23.81
CA ASP A 495 -1.71 12.91 -24.35
C ASP A 495 -2.01 12.68 -25.84
N TRP A 496 -3.29 12.85 -26.20
CA TRP A 496 -3.79 12.62 -27.56
C TRP A 496 -3.54 13.79 -28.51
N THR A 497 -3.55 15.01 -28.00
CA THR A 497 -3.37 16.22 -28.80
C THR A 497 -1.88 16.50 -28.99
N TYR A 498 -1.09 16.38 -27.92
CA TYR A 498 0.36 16.46 -27.96
C TYR A 498 1.00 15.26 -28.69
N ARG A 499 0.32 14.10 -28.68
CA ARG A 499 0.77 12.83 -29.26
C ARG A 499 2.11 12.37 -28.67
N GLY A 500 2.13 12.19 -27.36
CA GLY A 500 3.33 11.74 -26.69
C GLY A 500 3.10 11.31 -25.25
N LEU A 501 4.19 10.85 -24.66
CA LEU A 501 4.33 10.55 -23.24
C LEU A 501 5.13 11.68 -22.61
N LEU A 502 4.55 12.32 -21.61
CA LEU A 502 5.15 13.46 -20.91
C LEU A 502 5.33 13.13 -19.44
N ARG A 503 6.19 13.91 -18.78
CA ARG A 503 6.37 13.85 -17.33
C ARG A 503 6.62 15.22 -16.73
N ALA A 504 6.30 15.38 -15.45
CA ALA A 504 6.52 16.60 -14.67
C ALA A 504 6.65 16.28 -13.17
N ASP A 505 7.12 17.24 -12.39
CA ASP A 505 7.16 17.14 -10.93
C ASP A 505 5.74 17.01 -10.34
N LYS A 506 5.51 16.02 -9.47
CA LYS A 506 4.19 15.75 -8.90
C LYS A 506 3.75 16.77 -7.85
N LEU A 507 4.69 17.54 -7.29
CA LEU A 507 4.43 18.49 -6.23
C LEU A 507 4.19 19.89 -6.78
N SER A 508 5.05 20.37 -7.69
CA SER A 508 4.97 21.71 -8.26
C SER A 508 4.37 21.77 -9.67
N GLY A 509 4.42 20.67 -10.44
CA GLY A 509 4.02 20.66 -11.85
C GLY A 509 5.09 21.21 -12.79
N ASP A 510 6.27 21.57 -12.27
CA ASP A 510 7.36 22.13 -13.06
C ASP A 510 8.09 21.05 -13.87
N ASN A 511 8.97 21.53 -14.76
CA ASN A 511 9.90 20.70 -15.54
C ASN A 511 9.18 19.66 -16.42
N VAL A 512 8.13 20.12 -17.12
CA VAL A 512 7.43 19.32 -18.12
C VAL A 512 8.41 18.90 -19.22
N THR A 513 8.61 17.60 -19.37
CA THR A 513 9.54 17.01 -20.34
C THR A 513 8.87 15.90 -21.13
N VAL A 514 9.21 15.81 -22.42
CA VAL A 514 8.73 14.74 -23.31
C VAL A 514 9.61 13.51 -23.09
N VAL A 515 8.99 12.40 -22.71
CA VAL A 515 9.66 11.09 -22.59
C VAL A 515 9.76 10.43 -23.95
N ALA A 516 8.67 10.46 -24.72
CA ALA A 516 8.64 9.96 -26.09
C ALA A 516 7.52 10.61 -26.89
N GLN A 517 7.77 10.86 -28.17
CA GLN A 517 6.73 11.27 -29.11
C GLN A 517 6.20 10.05 -29.87
N THR A 518 4.89 9.96 -30.05
CA THR A 518 4.24 8.79 -30.64
C THR A 518 3.58 9.15 -31.98
N ALA A 519 3.74 8.29 -32.98
CA ALA A 519 3.16 8.51 -34.31
C ALA A 519 1.63 8.32 -34.34
N LEU A 520 1.09 7.55 -33.40
CA LEU A 520 -0.34 7.26 -33.22
C LEU A 520 -0.74 7.67 -31.80
N LEU A 521 -2.04 7.66 -31.52
CA LEU A 521 -2.58 8.01 -30.21
C LEU A 521 -2.05 7.06 -29.14
N PRO A 522 -1.40 7.57 -28.08
CA PRO A 522 -1.05 6.79 -26.91
C PRO A 522 -2.29 6.62 -26.01
N TYR A 523 -2.50 5.41 -25.50
CA TYR A 523 -3.63 5.06 -24.63
C TYR A 523 -3.14 4.83 -23.20
N GLY A 524 -3.57 3.75 -22.55
CA GLY A 524 -3.19 3.39 -21.19
C GLY A 524 -1.68 3.28 -21.00
N LEU A 525 -1.20 3.69 -19.83
CA LEU A 525 0.19 3.58 -19.43
C LEU A 525 0.33 3.23 -17.93
N LYS A 526 1.40 2.50 -17.61
CA LYS A 526 1.75 2.09 -16.24
C LYS A 526 3.26 1.92 -16.07
N ILE A 527 3.75 2.27 -14.89
CA ILE A 527 5.13 2.05 -14.48
C ILE A 527 5.27 0.61 -13.97
N PHE A 528 6.36 -0.03 -14.36
CA PHE A 528 6.76 -1.35 -13.91
C PHE A 528 8.05 -1.24 -13.11
N HIS A 529 7.90 -1.26 -11.78
CA HIS A 529 8.99 -1.32 -10.81
C HIS A 529 8.47 -1.79 -9.44
N PRO A 530 9.22 -2.61 -8.67
CA PRO A 530 8.77 -3.06 -7.34
C PRO A 530 8.34 -1.95 -6.38
N SER A 531 8.94 -0.76 -6.48
CA SER A 531 8.59 0.38 -5.63
C SER A 531 7.20 0.96 -5.86
N VAL A 532 6.54 0.72 -7.00
CA VAL A 532 5.17 1.22 -7.24
C VAL A 532 4.08 0.27 -6.71
N GLN A 533 4.42 -1.00 -6.46
CA GLN A 533 3.54 -2.00 -5.85
C GLN A 533 4.17 -2.60 -4.59
N PRO A 534 4.31 -1.79 -3.51
CA PRO A 534 4.87 -2.29 -2.25
C PRO A 534 4.02 -3.43 -1.68
N HIS A 535 4.69 -4.40 -1.05
CA HIS A 535 4.04 -5.52 -0.38
C HIS A 535 3.58 -5.11 1.02
N PHE A 536 2.34 -5.44 1.37
CA PHE A 536 1.81 -5.27 2.72
C PHE A 536 1.19 -6.57 3.20
N PRO A 537 1.28 -6.87 4.51
CA PRO A 537 0.58 -8.02 5.09
C PRO A 537 -0.92 -7.93 4.82
N SER A 538 -1.50 -9.02 4.33
CA SER A 538 -2.92 -9.08 3.97
C SER A 538 -3.67 -10.07 4.85
N LEU A 539 -4.88 -9.70 5.26
CA LEU A 539 -5.79 -10.65 5.90
C LEU A 539 -6.27 -11.74 4.92
N CYS A 540 -6.19 -11.50 3.61
CA CYS A 540 -6.55 -12.50 2.61
C CYS A 540 -5.67 -13.76 2.65
N ASP A 541 -4.44 -13.65 3.15
CA ASP A 541 -3.53 -14.79 3.29
C ASP A 541 -3.99 -15.78 4.38
N THR A 542 -4.80 -15.31 5.33
CA THR A 542 -5.24 -16.09 6.50
C THR A 542 -6.74 -16.37 6.51
N LEU A 543 -7.57 -15.62 5.78
CA LEU A 543 -9.03 -15.78 5.77
C LEU A 543 -9.50 -17.11 5.18
N GLY A 544 -8.74 -17.72 4.25
CA GLY A 544 -9.11 -18.98 3.62
C GLY A 544 -10.40 -18.91 2.79
N CYS A 545 -10.58 -17.84 2.00
CA CYS A 545 -11.75 -17.68 1.13
C CYS A 545 -11.78 -18.71 -0.01
N SER A 546 -12.95 -19.30 -0.24
CA SER A 546 -13.13 -20.30 -1.31
C SER A 546 -13.09 -19.75 -2.74
N GLN A 547 -13.50 -18.50 -2.95
CA GLN A 547 -13.58 -17.87 -4.28
C GLN A 547 -12.84 -16.53 -4.34
N LEU A 548 -13.45 -15.44 -3.85
CA LEU A 548 -12.86 -14.09 -3.84
C LEU A 548 -12.50 -13.67 -2.42
N CYS A 549 -11.38 -12.97 -2.25
CA CYS A 549 -11.07 -12.23 -1.04
C CYS A 549 -10.96 -10.75 -1.37
N LEU A 550 -11.82 -9.92 -0.78
CA LEU A 550 -11.91 -8.50 -1.08
C LEU A 550 -11.39 -7.69 0.10
N LEU A 551 -10.48 -6.75 -0.19
CA LEU A 551 -9.92 -5.85 0.80
C LEU A 551 -10.91 -4.73 1.13
N GLY A 552 -11.02 -4.39 2.41
CA GLY A 552 -11.93 -3.38 2.93
C GLY A 552 -11.20 -2.24 3.65
N PRO A 553 -11.94 -1.19 4.06
CA PRO A 553 -11.36 -0.07 4.77
C PRO A 553 -10.76 -0.51 6.12
N ASN A 554 -9.83 0.28 6.66
CA ASN A 554 -9.15 0.02 7.94
C ASN A 554 -8.46 -1.35 8.03
N ARG A 555 -7.86 -1.82 6.91
CA ARG A 555 -7.17 -3.12 6.83
C ARG A 555 -8.08 -4.32 7.14
N THR A 556 -9.36 -4.22 6.80
CA THR A 556 -10.30 -5.35 6.87
C THR A 556 -10.26 -6.15 5.57
N ALA A 557 -10.74 -7.39 5.61
CA ALA A 557 -10.95 -8.20 4.41
C ALA A 557 -12.21 -9.06 4.57
N LYS A 558 -12.89 -9.35 3.46
CA LYS A 558 -14.13 -10.13 3.43
C LYS A 558 -14.10 -11.11 2.27
N CYS A 559 -14.58 -12.33 2.49
CA CYS A 559 -14.80 -13.27 1.40
C CYS A 559 -16.01 -12.86 0.55
N GLY A 560 -15.85 -12.96 -0.76
CA GLY A 560 -16.89 -12.78 -1.76
C GLY A 560 -17.08 -14.02 -2.60
N CYS A 561 -18.29 -14.18 -3.13
CA CYS A 561 -18.62 -15.25 -4.07
C CYS A 561 -18.89 -14.66 -5.45
N GLY A 562 -18.58 -15.39 -6.51
CA GLY A 562 -18.87 -15.02 -7.89
C GLY A 562 -20.37 -14.99 -8.20
N GLU A 563 -20.72 -14.56 -9.41
CA GLU A 563 -22.09 -14.58 -9.91
C GLU A 563 -22.70 -15.99 -9.80
N GLY A 564 -23.93 -16.06 -9.29
CA GLY A 564 -24.62 -17.33 -9.07
C GLY A 564 -24.23 -18.07 -7.79
N TYR A 565 -23.41 -17.47 -6.91
CA TYR A 565 -23.04 -18.05 -5.62
C TYR A 565 -23.36 -17.10 -4.45
N GLU A 566 -23.75 -17.69 -3.32
CA GLU A 566 -23.98 -16.98 -2.07
C GLU A 566 -22.98 -17.41 -1.01
N LEU A 567 -22.64 -16.47 -0.12
CA LEU A 567 -21.70 -16.72 0.97
C LEU A 567 -22.40 -17.54 2.06
N HIS A 568 -21.85 -18.71 2.36
CA HIS A 568 -22.32 -19.58 3.42
C HIS A 568 -22.22 -18.88 4.79
N LYS A 569 -23.07 -19.29 5.75
CA LYS A 569 -23.12 -18.71 7.11
C LYS A 569 -21.78 -18.72 7.85
N ASN A 570 -20.85 -19.60 7.46
CA ASN A 570 -19.50 -19.70 8.02
C ASN A 570 -18.57 -18.55 7.57
N GLY A 571 -19.00 -17.71 6.62
CA GLY A 571 -18.27 -16.50 6.20
C GLY A 571 -17.18 -16.70 5.14
N ASN A 572 -16.78 -17.93 4.82
CA ASN A 572 -15.62 -18.22 3.94
C ASN A 572 -15.93 -19.10 2.71
N ASN A 573 -16.94 -19.97 2.81
CA ASN A 573 -17.35 -20.87 1.73
C ASN A 573 -18.48 -20.28 0.90
N CYS A 574 -18.45 -20.53 -0.40
CA CYS A 574 -19.50 -20.14 -1.34
C CYS A 574 -20.34 -21.36 -1.71
N THR A 575 -21.65 -21.23 -1.60
CA THR A 575 -22.62 -22.23 -2.06
C THR A 575 -23.31 -21.73 -3.32
N SER A 576 -23.50 -22.59 -4.31
CA SER A 576 -24.24 -22.23 -5.52
C SER A 576 -25.66 -21.81 -5.15
N ASN A 577 -26.10 -20.69 -5.71
CA ASN A 577 -27.46 -20.16 -5.60
C ASN A 577 -28.24 -20.49 -6.87
N CYS A 578 -28.02 -21.69 -7.40
CA CYS A 578 -28.81 -22.18 -8.53
C CYS A 578 -30.19 -22.57 -7.98
N ASP A 579 -31.26 -21.93 -8.48
CA ASP A 579 -32.63 -22.36 -8.16
C ASP A 579 -32.87 -23.81 -8.59
N SER A 580 -33.94 -24.45 -8.11
CA SER A 580 -34.35 -25.81 -8.52
C SER A 580 -34.49 -26.03 -10.03
N ASN A 581 -34.62 -24.94 -10.79
CA ASN A 581 -34.73 -24.94 -12.25
C ASN A 581 -33.39 -24.67 -12.96
N HIS A 582 -32.26 -24.74 -12.25
CA HIS A 582 -30.92 -24.54 -12.80
C HIS A 582 -29.98 -25.70 -12.42
N ILE A 583 -29.04 -26.03 -13.30
CA ILE A 583 -27.92 -26.93 -13.04
C ILE A 583 -26.66 -26.12 -12.79
N GLU A 584 -25.78 -26.65 -11.95
CA GLU A 584 -24.43 -26.14 -11.79
C GLU A 584 -23.51 -26.79 -12.82
N CYS A 585 -22.77 -25.99 -13.59
CA CYS A 585 -21.83 -26.49 -14.61
C CYS A 585 -20.69 -27.37 -14.06
N GLY A 586 -20.51 -27.43 -12.74
CA GLY A 586 -19.53 -28.26 -12.07
C GLY A 586 -18.06 -27.94 -12.42
N GLY A 587 -17.13 -28.50 -11.65
CA GLY A 587 -15.70 -28.36 -11.92
C GLY A 587 -15.14 -26.95 -11.69
N THR A 588 -14.47 -26.37 -12.68
CA THR A 588 -13.83 -25.04 -12.59
C THR A 588 -14.72 -23.89 -13.03
N GLU A 589 -15.89 -24.17 -13.61
CA GLU A 589 -16.82 -23.15 -14.10
C GLU A 589 -17.97 -22.94 -13.11
N ALA A 590 -17.95 -21.78 -12.47
CA ALA A 590 -18.93 -21.36 -11.49
C ALA A 590 -20.12 -20.70 -12.18
N LYS A 591 -20.94 -21.47 -12.92
CA LYS A 591 -22.08 -20.97 -13.70
C LYS A 591 -23.33 -21.83 -13.46
N CYS A 592 -24.46 -21.17 -13.20
CA CYS A 592 -25.79 -21.79 -13.17
C CYS A 592 -26.43 -21.70 -14.56
N VAL A 593 -26.80 -22.84 -15.13
CA VAL A 593 -27.47 -22.96 -16.43
C VAL A 593 -28.90 -23.41 -16.20
N SER A 594 -29.90 -22.78 -16.83
CA SER A 594 -31.30 -23.20 -16.66
C SER A 594 -31.50 -24.64 -17.16
N MET A 595 -32.32 -25.42 -16.46
CA MET A 595 -32.72 -26.78 -16.83
C MET A 595 -33.39 -26.83 -18.22
N LEU A 596 -33.86 -25.70 -18.75
CA LEU A 596 -34.34 -25.58 -20.14
C LEU A 596 -33.24 -25.79 -21.20
N TYR A 597 -31.99 -25.53 -20.83
CA TYR A 597 -30.81 -25.69 -21.68
C TYR A 597 -30.04 -26.98 -21.36
N LEU A 598 -30.66 -27.88 -20.59
CA LEU A 598 -30.09 -29.20 -20.35
C LEU A 598 -30.36 -30.07 -21.59
N CYS A 599 -29.30 -30.61 -22.20
CA CYS A 599 -29.41 -31.52 -23.34
C CYS A 599 -30.07 -30.90 -24.59
N ASP A 600 -29.82 -29.61 -24.83
CA ASP A 600 -30.34 -28.91 -26.01
C ASP A 600 -29.39 -29.02 -27.22
N GLY A 601 -28.28 -29.75 -27.05
CA GLY A 601 -27.25 -29.97 -28.05
C GLY A 601 -26.29 -28.79 -28.19
N ILE A 602 -26.38 -27.80 -27.31
CA ILE A 602 -25.49 -26.64 -27.24
C ILE A 602 -24.84 -26.60 -25.86
N SER A 603 -23.52 -26.72 -25.83
CA SER A 603 -22.78 -26.65 -24.57
C SER A 603 -22.78 -25.23 -23.99
N HIS A 604 -23.54 -25.03 -22.93
CA HIS A 604 -23.60 -23.80 -22.13
C HIS A 604 -22.58 -23.82 -20.99
N CYS A 605 -22.11 -25.00 -20.60
CA CYS A 605 -20.97 -25.19 -19.72
C CYS A 605 -19.71 -25.49 -20.55
N GLN A 606 -18.58 -24.89 -20.22
CA GLN A 606 -17.25 -25.20 -20.74
C GLN A 606 -16.86 -26.67 -20.47
N SER A 607 -17.32 -27.23 -19.35
CA SER A 607 -17.16 -28.65 -18.98
C SER A 607 -18.05 -29.59 -19.79
N HIS A 608 -19.00 -29.07 -20.60
CA HIS A 608 -20.07 -29.83 -21.23
C HIS A 608 -20.92 -30.62 -20.20
N ALA A 609 -20.94 -30.16 -18.94
CA ALA A 609 -21.70 -30.81 -17.87
C ALA A 609 -23.21 -30.83 -18.13
N ASP A 610 -23.72 -29.82 -18.84
CA ASP A 610 -25.10 -29.72 -19.28
C ASP A 610 -25.50 -30.73 -20.37
N GLU A 611 -24.51 -31.32 -21.04
CA GLU A 611 -24.70 -32.23 -22.18
C GLU A 611 -24.24 -33.67 -21.89
N THR A 612 -23.67 -33.95 -20.72
CA THR A 612 -23.01 -35.24 -20.43
C THR A 612 -23.91 -36.29 -19.78
N ASN A 613 -25.04 -35.89 -19.18
CA ASN A 613 -25.92 -36.82 -18.45
C ASN A 613 -27.38 -36.76 -18.94
N CYS A 614 -27.53 -36.65 -20.26
CA CYS A 614 -28.81 -36.66 -20.94
C CYS A 614 -29.41 -38.05 -20.90
N ARG A 615 -30.37 -38.29 -19.99
CA ARG A 615 -31.25 -39.44 -20.14
C ARG A 615 -32.06 -39.22 -21.41
N GLU A 616 -32.07 -40.20 -22.30
CA GLU A 616 -33.00 -40.28 -23.42
C GLU A 616 -34.42 -40.06 -22.89
N PHE A 617 -34.93 -38.84 -22.99
CA PHE A 617 -36.36 -38.63 -22.92
C PHE A 617 -36.94 -39.35 -24.14
N PRO A 618 -37.92 -40.26 -23.95
CA PRO A 618 -38.57 -40.88 -25.09
C PRO A 618 -39.15 -39.77 -25.96
N PRO A 619 -39.13 -39.92 -27.30
CA PRO A 619 -39.64 -38.89 -28.19
C PRO A 619 -41.08 -38.51 -27.79
N PRO A 620 -41.46 -37.23 -27.91
CA PRO A 620 -42.77 -36.77 -27.48
C PRO A 620 -43.83 -37.58 -28.23
N ASN A 621 -44.67 -38.28 -27.47
CA ASN A 621 -45.88 -38.86 -28.02
C ASN A 621 -46.71 -37.71 -28.59
N ASP A 622 -47.09 -37.90 -29.84
CA ASP A 622 -48.06 -37.13 -30.59
C ASP A 622 -49.40 -37.28 -29.89
N ASP A 623 -49.68 -36.44 -28.88
CA ASP A 623 -51.03 -36.29 -28.38
C ASP A 623 -51.32 -34.82 -28.04
N SER A 624 -52.24 -34.29 -28.82
CA SER A 624 -52.77 -32.94 -28.79
C SER A 624 -53.44 -32.62 -27.45
N SER A 625 -52.98 -31.57 -26.75
CA SER A 625 -53.84 -30.54 -26.12
C SER A 625 -53.05 -29.64 -25.14
N SER A 626 -52.88 -28.37 -25.55
CA SER A 626 -52.89 -27.12 -24.74
C SER A 626 -51.78 -26.13 -25.17
N PRO A 627 -52.08 -24.81 -25.25
CA PRO A 627 -51.24 -23.87 -25.98
C PRO A 627 -50.16 -23.27 -25.07
N ILE A 628 -48.89 -23.46 -25.44
CA ILE A 628 -47.79 -22.64 -24.91
C ILE A 628 -47.25 -21.83 -26.08
N ILE A 629 -47.30 -20.51 -25.91
CA ILE A 629 -46.85 -19.50 -26.88
C ILE A 629 -45.35 -19.71 -27.11
N ALA A 630 -45.00 -20.25 -28.28
CA ALA A 630 -43.63 -20.24 -28.78
C ALA A 630 -43.30 -18.83 -29.30
N PRO A 631 -42.15 -18.23 -28.95
CA PRO A 631 -41.74 -16.98 -29.57
C PRO A 631 -41.29 -17.23 -31.02
N GLU A 632 -41.56 -16.27 -31.91
CA GLU A 632 -41.44 -16.30 -33.38
C GLU A 632 -40.05 -16.61 -33.99
N TRP A 633 -39.09 -17.16 -33.24
CA TRP A 633 -37.75 -17.49 -33.75
C TRP A 633 -37.62 -18.92 -34.31
N LEU A 634 -38.62 -19.79 -34.09
CA LEU A 634 -38.61 -21.19 -34.57
C LEU A 634 -39.01 -21.38 -36.05
N LEU A 635 -39.39 -20.31 -36.75
CA LEU A 635 -39.67 -20.36 -38.20
C LEU A 635 -38.43 -20.15 -39.09
N TRP A 636 -37.25 -19.89 -38.52
CA TRP A 636 -36.02 -19.59 -39.29
C TRP A 636 -34.91 -20.65 -39.19
N LYS A 637 -35.11 -21.74 -38.45
CA LYS A 637 -34.05 -22.75 -38.22
C LYS A 637 -33.91 -23.80 -39.33
N ASN A 638 -34.76 -23.78 -40.37
CA ASN A 638 -34.69 -24.71 -41.51
C ASN A 638 -33.89 -24.18 -42.72
N PHE A 639 -33.14 -23.09 -42.60
CA PHE A 639 -32.50 -22.47 -43.77
C PHE A 639 -30.99 -22.59 -43.92
N LEU A 640 -30.24 -23.19 -42.97
CA LEU A 640 -28.78 -23.25 -43.10
C LEU A 640 -28.18 -24.54 -42.54
N THR A 641 -28.28 -25.63 -43.32
CA THR A 641 -27.26 -26.69 -43.35
C THR A 641 -26.93 -26.99 -44.82
N PRO A 642 -25.64 -27.19 -45.18
CA PRO A 642 -25.19 -27.16 -46.56
C PRO A 642 -25.45 -28.49 -47.27
N SER A 643 -26.28 -28.46 -48.30
CA SER A 643 -26.29 -29.51 -49.33
C SER A 643 -26.24 -28.87 -50.71
N SER A 644 -25.20 -29.25 -51.44
CA SER A 644 -24.83 -28.87 -52.80
C SER A 644 -26.00 -28.83 -53.81
N HIS A 645 -25.92 -27.86 -54.72
CA HIS A 645 -26.73 -27.65 -55.93
C HIS A 645 -28.09 -26.96 -55.79
N LEU A 646 -28.13 -25.65 -55.46
CA LEU A 646 -29.20 -24.76 -55.95
C LEU A 646 -28.93 -23.25 -55.74
N GLU A 647 -27.89 -22.65 -56.33
CA GLU A 647 -27.61 -21.21 -56.13
C GLU A 647 -27.24 -20.49 -57.45
N LEU A 648 -28.26 -20.13 -58.23
CA LEU A 648 -28.14 -19.15 -59.33
C LEU A 648 -29.42 -18.32 -59.51
N SER A 649 -30.59 -18.83 -59.09
CA SER A 649 -31.87 -18.10 -59.18
C SER A 649 -32.18 -17.20 -57.98
N ARG A 650 -31.54 -17.41 -56.82
CA ARG A 650 -31.81 -16.65 -55.58
C ARG A 650 -31.00 -15.34 -55.47
N MET A 651 -29.79 -15.28 -56.05
CA MET A 651 -29.01 -14.02 -56.09
C MET A 651 -29.65 -12.94 -56.98
N SER A 652 -30.34 -13.32 -58.07
CA SER A 652 -31.02 -12.36 -58.95
C SER A 652 -32.19 -11.64 -58.28
N LEU A 653 -32.86 -12.28 -57.31
CA LEU A 653 -33.99 -11.70 -56.60
C LEU A 653 -33.52 -10.66 -55.55
N ILE A 654 -32.38 -10.93 -54.89
CA ILE A 654 -31.80 -10.04 -53.87
C ILE A 654 -31.24 -8.77 -54.52
N LEU A 655 -30.60 -8.89 -55.69
CA LEU A 655 -30.12 -7.75 -56.48
C LEU A 655 -31.26 -6.86 -57.00
N PHE A 656 -32.40 -7.44 -57.36
CA PHE A 656 -33.57 -6.70 -57.84
C PHE A 656 -34.26 -5.90 -56.72
N VAL A 657 -34.31 -6.46 -55.50
CA VAL A 657 -34.85 -5.76 -54.32
C VAL A 657 -33.92 -4.63 -53.87
N PHE A 658 -32.59 -4.82 -53.94
CA PHE A 658 -31.61 -3.80 -53.55
C PHE A 658 -31.62 -2.57 -54.48
N GLN A 659 -31.83 -2.77 -55.79
CA GLN A 659 -31.92 -1.68 -56.79
C GLN A 659 -33.19 -0.83 -56.65
N LEU A 660 -34.28 -1.38 -56.14
CA LEU A 660 -35.54 -0.65 -55.95
C LEU A 660 -35.55 0.22 -54.68
N THR A 661 -34.74 -0.12 -53.68
CA THR A 661 -34.72 0.58 -52.39
C THR A 661 -33.74 1.75 -52.29
N PHE A 662 -32.66 1.78 -53.09
CA PHE A 662 -31.62 2.81 -52.98
C PHE A 662 -31.05 3.24 -54.34
N PRO A 663 -31.72 4.13 -55.09
CA PRO A 663 -31.31 4.55 -56.43
C PRO A 663 -30.08 5.47 -56.48
N SER A 664 -29.56 5.95 -55.34
CA SER A 664 -28.46 6.93 -55.28
C SER A 664 -27.09 6.35 -54.90
N LEU A 665 -26.93 5.02 -54.87
CA LEU A 665 -25.68 4.34 -54.49
C LEU A 665 -25.12 3.43 -55.60
N THR A 666 -25.37 3.77 -56.87
CA THR A 666 -24.99 2.94 -58.03
C THR A 666 -23.50 2.96 -58.39
N CYS A 667 -22.63 3.70 -57.68
CA CYS A 667 -21.21 3.80 -58.02
C CYS A 667 -20.24 3.03 -57.10
N VAL A 668 -20.70 2.43 -55.99
CA VAL A 668 -19.78 1.74 -55.05
C VAL A 668 -19.95 0.21 -55.07
N ALA A 669 -20.93 -0.30 -55.82
CA ALA A 669 -21.25 -1.73 -55.85
C ALA A 669 -20.46 -2.54 -56.90
N SER A 670 -19.76 -1.93 -57.86
CA SER A 670 -19.05 -2.70 -58.90
C SER A 670 -17.69 -3.24 -58.43
N GLU A 671 -16.97 -2.52 -57.56
CA GLU A 671 -15.64 -2.98 -57.09
C GLU A 671 -15.71 -4.10 -56.05
N PHE A 672 -16.84 -4.21 -55.33
CA PHE A 672 -17.03 -5.25 -54.31
C PHE A 672 -17.33 -6.63 -54.90
N VAL A 673 -17.92 -6.69 -56.11
CA VAL A 673 -18.27 -7.94 -56.80
C VAL A 673 -17.03 -8.57 -57.44
N ASP A 674 -16.11 -7.77 -57.99
CA ASP A 674 -14.87 -8.27 -58.59
C ASP A 674 -13.90 -8.83 -57.53
N LEU A 675 -13.85 -8.25 -56.33
CA LEU A 675 -13.02 -8.77 -55.23
C LEU A 675 -13.57 -10.09 -54.64
N PHE A 676 -14.88 -10.27 -54.69
CA PHE A 676 -15.53 -11.49 -54.17
C PHE A 676 -15.40 -12.66 -55.16
N LEU A 677 -15.42 -12.40 -56.47
CA LEU A 677 -15.19 -13.41 -57.50
C LEU A 677 -13.71 -13.85 -57.60
N ALA A 678 -12.76 -12.96 -57.32
CA ALA A 678 -11.33 -13.31 -57.27
C ALA A 678 -10.99 -14.29 -56.12
N ASN A 679 -11.71 -14.22 -55.00
CA ASN A 679 -11.47 -15.09 -53.84
C ASN A 679 -12.10 -16.49 -53.95
N LEU A 680 -13.02 -16.70 -54.89
CA LEU A 680 -13.64 -18.00 -55.18
C LEU A 680 -12.86 -18.85 -56.19
N SER A 681 -11.83 -18.29 -56.84
CA SER A 681 -10.97 -19.01 -57.81
C SER A 681 -9.73 -19.66 -57.17
N LEU A 682 -9.55 -19.58 -55.85
CA LEU A 682 -8.34 -20.07 -55.14
C LEU A 682 -8.63 -21.08 -54.02
N ARG A 683 -9.79 -21.75 -54.04
CA ARG A 683 -10.07 -22.92 -53.19
C ARG A 683 -10.70 -24.05 -53.96
#